data_AF-A0AAU4BMT1-F1
#
_entry.id   AF-A0AAU4BMT1-F1
#
_cell.length_a   1.000
_cell.length_b   1.000
_cell.length_c   1.000
_cell.angle_alpha   90.00
_cell.angle_beta   90.00
_cell.angle_gamma   90.00
#
_symmetry.space_group_name_H-M   'P 1'
#
loop_
_entity.id
_entity.type
_entity.pdbx_description
1 polymer ?
#
loop_
_entity_poly.entity_id
_entity_poly.type
_entity_poly.pdbx_seq_one_letter_code
_entity_poly.pdbx_strand_id
1 'polypeptide(L)'
;MNVRTAAFLLRLLPRPGTAADTVARAADAGDPVAVRAFAGAAGSARETLWRAWLARSARGPRRWASALLDGPPPAPGVLVDAAWTDWLDEHDDRLRSLLDAWDRAATDADARVASLSRLARGDDASVAAPVLAGAAARFDHPIGDLARARLLARPDPDAVDALCEEATGSPDLTAFCVAHHLAPSGPVERAAFFVRTGQHEQHRALDGDGALLAAAYRAAPPEIRAELRTIMAGEGDSDLIRVVVTGDRRDRIAEMSDTELTYLRNQLAERRQWADLRGLARDLPLAKAAETARLLPADERTGDEADLLAVLADLPWRELRDTVRRLPPDHLTTYGAPRNSMAVSISPDSAELAVSTPEKRAVPTTPAAPTAIHVETVRIGTGESTSRFTGTTESGFPNPVLHAGDEILLSRRRNHRWHADRVFPGPHAFDSPAGMSPHMRRVSRGAVMIHLDGLAFADPGADRLRLESFHSFRKMMGGKAVALDSRCQLTTLPAERLIAFCDLDNQIFVMSEDGAAIRRIPADHYNAADWSINALSFLGPTTLAMHGHQRIGLELAQHTEIWELPPDGDPHRTAEHDGIVRDRWPIEEWEGTSIDPFFAHQVLTFGLLTPHFDGIDPAIPWLQASQEKTRFRRFLAMPVAGDMLVTAVGKMEHGTLEVHSRFLPTARALLERPLLHSGPQDIQRARELRSKIGDPAVRDALALLESCLAARFGGDIALGAPGPIPAGGPTDIALGTNRPGMG
;
A
#
# COMPACT_ATOMS: atom_id res chain seq x y z
N MET A 1 26.26 -38.76 45.22
CA MET A 1 26.02 -40.17 45.60
C MET A 1 27.10 -41.04 44.98
N ASN A 2 27.69 -41.99 45.70
CA ASN A 2 28.74 -42.86 45.14
C ASN A 2 28.12 -43.98 44.27
N VAL A 3 28.89 -44.52 43.32
CA VAL A 3 28.44 -45.51 42.32
C VAL A 3 27.90 -46.79 42.96
N ARG A 4 28.50 -47.27 44.06
CA ARG A 4 28.05 -48.48 44.78
C ARG A 4 26.67 -48.28 45.41
N THR A 5 26.46 -47.15 46.08
CA THR A 5 25.16 -46.75 46.66
C THR A 5 24.12 -46.58 45.56
N ALA A 6 24.49 -45.95 44.44
CA ALA A 6 23.60 -45.77 43.29
C ALA A 6 23.19 -47.13 42.66
N ALA A 7 24.15 -48.02 42.45
CA ALA A 7 23.92 -49.38 41.95
C ALA A 7 23.05 -50.22 42.90
N PHE A 8 23.21 -50.04 44.21
CA PHE A 8 22.36 -50.70 45.21
C PHE A 8 20.93 -50.17 45.18
N LEU A 9 20.75 -48.85 45.12
CA LEU A 9 19.42 -48.22 45.05
C LEU A 9 18.66 -48.60 43.77
N LEU A 10 19.35 -48.77 42.64
CA LEU A 10 18.76 -49.27 41.39
C LEU A 10 18.14 -50.66 41.51
N ARG A 11 18.64 -51.50 42.43
CA ARG A 11 18.07 -52.83 42.67
C ARG A 11 16.85 -52.81 43.59
N LEU A 12 16.77 -51.81 44.46
CA LEU A 12 15.73 -51.72 45.49
C LEU A 12 14.53 -50.88 45.07
N LEU A 13 14.73 -49.89 44.19
CA LEU A 13 13.70 -48.89 43.89
C LEU A 13 13.18 -49.03 42.45
N PRO A 14 11.86 -49.07 42.24
CA PRO A 14 11.26 -49.16 40.91
C PRO A 14 11.39 -47.88 40.08
N ARG A 15 11.72 -46.72 40.69
CA ARG A 15 11.96 -45.43 40.02
C ARG A 15 13.19 -44.74 40.62
N PRO A 16 14.39 -45.05 40.14
CA PRO A 16 15.65 -44.73 40.81
C PRO A 16 16.09 -43.26 40.74
N GLY A 17 15.48 -42.41 39.89
CA GLY A 17 15.83 -40.98 39.79
C GLY A 17 17.33 -40.75 39.57
N THR A 18 17.96 -39.92 40.41
CA THR A 18 19.41 -39.60 40.39
C THR A 18 20.33 -40.84 40.55
N ALA A 19 19.77 -41.90 41.15
CA ALA A 19 20.01 -43.32 40.88
C ALA A 19 20.69 -43.66 39.56
N ALA A 20 19.85 -43.57 38.54
CA ALA A 20 20.14 -43.99 37.17
C ALA A 20 21.19 -43.09 36.54
N ASP A 21 21.10 -41.77 36.74
CA ASP A 21 22.05 -40.81 36.18
C ASP A 21 23.49 -41.08 36.65
N THR A 22 23.63 -41.40 37.95
CA THR A 22 24.94 -41.67 38.56
C THR A 22 25.56 -42.95 38.01
N VAL A 23 24.75 -44.01 37.84
CA VAL A 23 25.23 -45.28 37.28
C VAL A 23 25.47 -45.18 35.79
N ALA A 24 24.58 -44.56 35.01
CA ALA A 24 24.77 -44.35 33.58
C ALA A 24 26.06 -43.57 33.28
N ARG A 25 26.34 -42.51 34.06
CA ARG A 25 27.59 -41.72 33.94
C ARG A 25 28.84 -42.55 34.22
N ALA A 26 28.85 -43.30 35.31
CA ALA A 26 29.99 -44.09 35.70
C ALA A 26 30.21 -45.28 34.75
N ALA A 27 29.13 -45.88 34.26
CA ALA A 27 29.17 -46.99 33.31
C ALA A 27 29.77 -46.54 31.97
N ASP A 28 29.37 -45.36 31.49
CA ASP A 28 29.90 -44.77 30.25
C ASP A 28 31.39 -44.42 30.35
N ALA A 29 31.86 -44.08 31.55
CA ALA A 29 33.27 -43.87 31.85
C ALA A 29 34.06 -45.18 32.08
N GLY A 30 33.43 -46.36 31.93
CA GLY A 30 34.07 -47.66 32.08
C GLY A 30 34.23 -48.15 33.52
N ASP A 31 33.53 -47.58 34.52
CA ASP A 31 33.58 -48.06 35.91
C ASP A 31 33.04 -49.50 36.00
N PRO A 32 33.83 -50.49 36.45
CA PRO A 32 33.42 -51.90 36.43
C PRO A 32 32.21 -52.23 37.32
N VAL A 33 31.96 -51.45 38.37
CA VAL A 33 30.78 -51.62 39.23
C VAL A 33 29.54 -51.09 38.52
N ALA A 34 29.66 -49.92 37.89
CA ALA A 34 28.58 -49.32 37.12
C ALA A 34 28.23 -50.15 35.88
N VAL A 35 29.22 -50.63 35.11
CA VAL A 35 29.01 -51.50 33.93
C VAL A 35 28.26 -52.78 34.33
N ARG A 36 28.65 -53.43 35.43
CA ARG A 36 27.94 -54.62 35.95
C ARG A 36 26.53 -54.30 36.46
N ALA A 37 26.35 -53.16 37.12
CA ALA A 37 25.04 -52.72 37.58
C ALA A 37 24.11 -52.41 36.40
N PHE A 38 24.65 -51.81 35.34
CA PHE A 38 23.96 -51.48 34.12
C PHE A 38 23.57 -52.75 33.33
N ALA A 39 24.51 -53.69 33.15
CA ALA A 39 24.27 -54.97 32.49
C ALA A 39 23.29 -55.88 33.26
N GLY A 40 23.30 -55.82 34.59
CA GLY A 40 22.42 -56.60 35.45
C GLY A 40 21.01 -56.01 35.65
N ALA A 41 20.72 -54.83 35.08
CA ALA A 41 19.40 -54.21 35.18
C ALA A 41 18.38 -54.93 34.27
N ALA A 42 17.16 -55.14 34.77
CA ALA A 42 16.07 -55.78 34.02
C ALA A 42 14.80 -54.93 34.04
N GLY A 43 13.87 -55.21 33.12
CA GLY A 43 12.57 -54.54 33.04
C GLY A 43 12.65 -53.02 32.94
N SER A 44 11.81 -52.31 33.71
CA SER A 44 11.72 -50.84 33.71
C SER A 44 12.99 -50.14 34.22
N ALA A 45 13.79 -50.79 35.07
CA ALA A 45 15.06 -50.24 35.55
C ALA A 45 16.10 -50.17 34.43
N ARG A 46 16.13 -51.16 33.52
CA ARG A 46 16.98 -51.17 32.33
C ARG A 46 16.63 -50.02 31.39
N GLU A 47 15.34 -49.85 31.11
CA GLU A 47 14.82 -48.76 30.26
C GLU A 47 15.17 -47.37 30.84
N THR A 48 15.01 -47.20 32.16
CA THR A 48 15.33 -45.94 32.86
C THR A 48 16.83 -45.59 32.74
N LEU A 49 17.71 -46.59 32.86
CA LEU A 49 19.16 -46.41 32.71
C LEU A 49 19.57 -45.99 31.30
N TRP A 50 18.96 -46.59 30.27
CA TRP A 50 19.23 -46.19 28.87
C TRP A 50 18.71 -44.80 28.55
N ARG A 51 17.55 -44.40 29.06
CA ARG A 51 17.06 -43.02 28.91
C ARG A 51 17.99 -42.01 29.59
N ALA A 52 18.43 -42.31 30.81
CA ALA A 52 19.40 -41.48 31.53
C ALA A 52 20.74 -41.37 30.78
N TRP A 53 21.20 -42.46 30.16
CA TRP A 53 22.39 -42.46 29.32
C TRP A 53 22.20 -41.62 28.04
N LEU A 54 21.10 -41.82 27.30
CA LEU A 54 20.77 -41.07 26.08
C LEU A 54 20.64 -39.57 26.31
N ALA A 55 19.97 -39.16 27.40
CA ALA A 55 19.77 -37.75 27.73
C ALA A 55 21.07 -37.00 28.04
N ARG A 56 22.11 -37.71 28.48
CA ARG A 56 23.39 -37.12 28.90
C ARG A 56 24.47 -37.22 27.83
N SER A 57 24.37 -38.20 26.95
CA SER A 57 25.32 -38.38 25.87
C SER A 57 25.17 -37.25 24.86
N ALA A 58 26.29 -36.77 24.33
CA ALA A 58 26.24 -35.81 23.22
C ALA A 58 25.44 -36.42 22.07
N ARG A 59 24.58 -35.64 21.41
CA ARG A 59 23.92 -36.11 20.18
C ARG A 59 24.97 -36.39 19.10
N GLY A 60 24.71 -37.38 18.25
CA GLY A 60 25.54 -37.72 17.11
C GLY A 60 26.44 -38.95 17.30
N PRO A 61 27.22 -39.31 16.26
CA PRO A 61 27.88 -40.62 16.12
C PRO A 61 28.77 -41.03 17.29
N ARG A 62 29.42 -40.06 17.94
CA ARG A 62 30.37 -40.30 19.04
C ARG A 62 29.75 -40.97 20.26
N ARG A 63 28.43 -40.83 20.51
CA ARG A 63 27.77 -41.53 21.62
C ARG A 63 27.75 -43.04 21.44
N TRP A 64 27.76 -43.50 20.19
CA TRP A 64 27.69 -44.91 19.84
C TRP A 64 29.04 -45.62 19.93
N ALA A 65 30.09 -44.90 20.33
CA ALA A 65 31.40 -45.47 20.60
C ALA A 65 31.51 -46.19 21.96
N SER A 66 30.48 -46.08 22.81
CA SER A 66 30.50 -46.59 24.19
C SER A 66 30.60 -48.12 24.26
N ALA A 67 31.50 -48.63 25.10
CA ALA A 67 31.66 -50.06 25.36
C ALA A 67 30.41 -50.70 26.01
N LEU A 68 29.47 -49.88 26.49
CA LEU A 68 28.17 -50.36 27.01
C LEU A 68 27.29 -50.99 25.94
N LEU A 69 27.55 -50.68 24.67
CA LEU A 69 26.77 -51.17 23.52
C LEU A 69 27.20 -52.56 23.06
N ASP A 70 28.35 -53.07 23.54
CA ASP A 70 28.88 -54.40 23.24
C ASP A 70 28.19 -55.53 24.04
N GLY A 71 27.13 -55.19 24.80
CA GLY A 71 26.36 -56.14 25.61
C GLY A 71 25.43 -57.04 24.78
N PRO A 72 25.00 -58.20 25.32
CA PRO A 72 24.20 -59.16 24.58
C PRO A 72 22.77 -58.63 24.27
N PRO A 73 22.22 -58.93 23.07
CA PRO A 73 20.86 -58.55 22.68
C PRO A 73 19.78 -59.18 23.58
N PRO A 74 18.55 -58.62 23.61
CA PRO A 74 18.08 -57.50 22.80
C PRO A 74 18.38 -56.13 23.43
N ALA A 75 18.71 -55.15 22.58
CA ALA A 75 18.76 -53.74 22.94
C ALA A 75 17.36 -53.20 23.26
N PRO A 76 17.19 -52.30 24.25
CA PRO A 76 15.87 -51.71 24.54
C PRO A 76 15.35 -50.83 23.40
N GLY A 77 14.02 -50.74 23.27
CA GLY A 77 13.36 -50.03 22.16
C GLY A 77 13.81 -48.58 22.03
N VAL A 78 13.85 -47.84 23.15
CA VAL A 78 14.31 -46.44 23.15
C VAL A 78 15.74 -46.26 22.63
N LEU A 79 16.60 -47.26 22.82
CA LEU A 79 17.98 -47.23 22.34
C LEU A 79 18.03 -47.49 20.83
N VAL A 80 17.23 -48.44 20.35
CA VAL A 80 17.07 -48.75 18.92
C VAL A 80 16.49 -47.53 18.18
N ASP A 81 15.44 -46.90 18.72
CA ASP A 81 14.80 -45.72 18.15
C ASP A 81 15.77 -44.53 18.07
N ALA A 82 16.53 -44.30 19.13
CA ALA A 82 17.54 -43.25 19.18
C ALA A 82 18.72 -43.52 18.23
N ALA A 83 19.11 -44.78 18.05
CA ALA A 83 20.14 -45.19 17.09
C ALA A 83 19.69 -44.99 15.64
N TRP A 84 18.45 -45.37 15.32
CA TRP A 84 17.90 -45.10 14.00
C TRP A 84 17.78 -43.61 13.71
N THR A 85 17.38 -42.80 14.69
CA THR A 85 17.30 -41.34 14.53
C THR A 85 18.67 -40.76 14.20
N ASP A 86 19.69 -41.07 15.01
CA ASP A 86 21.05 -40.55 14.78
C ASP A 86 21.65 -41.05 13.47
N TRP A 87 21.44 -42.32 13.11
CA TRP A 87 21.96 -42.87 11.85
C TRP A 87 21.31 -42.19 10.65
N LEU A 88 20.01 -41.90 10.71
CA LEU A 88 19.31 -41.17 9.65
C LEU A 88 19.72 -39.71 9.57
N ASP A 89 20.22 -39.11 10.65
CA ASP A 89 20.70 -37.74 10.64
C ASP A 89 22.16 -37.65 10.13
N GLU A 90 23.01 -38.60 10.53
CA GLU A 90 24.42 -38.68 10.13
C GLU A 90 24.83 -40.13 9.89
N HIS A 91 25.28 -40.42 8.66
CA HIS A 91 25.72 -41.76 8.29
C HIS A 91 26.98 -42.16 9.09
N ASP A 92 26.86 -43.20 9.92
CA ASP A 92 27.97 -43.81 10.66
C ASP A 92 27.95 -45.35 10.52
N ASP A 93 29.06 -45.91 10.04
CA ASP A 93 29.20 -47.35 9.77
C ASP A 93 29.11 -48.23 11.02
N ARG A 94 29.60 -47.71 12.16
CA ARG A 94 29.54 -48.43 13.43
C ARG A 94 28.10 -48.48 13.93
N LEU A 95 27.38 -47.37 13.84
CA LEU A 95 25.97 -47.29 14.18
C LEU A 95 25.15 -48.20 13.27
N ARG A 96 25.47 -48.26 11.97
CA ARG A 96 24.85 -49.23 11.07
C ARG A 96 25.10 -50.67 11.52
N SER A 97 26.34 -51.01 11.82
CA SER A 97 26.72 -52.35 12.29
C SER A 97 26.00 -52.74 13.59
N LEU A 98 25.80 -51.78 14.51
CA LEU A 98 25.02 -51.98 15.74
C LEU A 98 23.54 -52.23 15.44
N LEU A 99 22.93 -51.43 14.55
CA LEU A 99 21.54 -51.58 14.14
C LEU A 99 21.30 -52.92 13.44
N ASP A 100 22.24 -53.37 12.60
CA ASP A 100 22.22 -54.69 11.96
C ASP A 100 22.34 -55.82 13.01
N ALA A 101 23.23 -55.67 13.98
CA ALA A 101 23.39 -56.66 15.06
C ALA A 101 22.15 -56.77 15.97
N TRP A 102 21.43 -55.65 16.18
CA TRP A 102 20.19 -55.67 16.96
C TRP A 102 19.00 -56.23 16.19
N ASP A 103 19.06 -56.22 14.87
CA ASP A 103 18.06 -56.75 13.96
C ASP A 103 16.62 -56.26 14.27
N ARG A 104 16.45 -54.97 14.57
CA ARG A 104 15.15 -54.38 14.94
C ARG A 104 14.89 -53.04 14.25
N ALA A 105 13.68 -52.87 13.74
CA ALA A 105 13.17 -51.57 13.31
C ALA A 105 12.82 -50.68 14.52
N ALA A 106 12.75 -49.37 14.29
CA ALA A 106 12.24 -48.43 15.29
C ALA A 106 10.73 -48.62 15.46
N THR A 107 10.25 -48.62 16.70
CA THR A 107 8.83 -48.91 17.03
C THR A 107 8.10 -47.75 17.68
N ASP A 108 8.75 -47.03 18.61
CA ASP A 108 8.13 -45.92 19.36
C ASP A 108 8.69 -44.55 18.93
N ALA A 109 9.43 -44.52 17.82
CA ALA A 109 9.97 -43.30 17.23
C ALA A 109 8.92 -42.52 16.43
N ASP A 110 9.31 -41.34 15.94
CA ASP A 110 8.54 -40.61 14.93
C ASP A 110 8.23 -41.53 13.72
N ALA A 111 7.03 -41.39 13.14
CA ALA A 111 6.54 -42.24 12.06
C ALA A 111 7.50 -42.31 10.86
N ARG A 112 8.27 -41.24 10.61
CA ARG A 112 9.32 -41.21 9.60
C ARG A 112 10.46 -42.17 9.94
N VAL A 113 10.97 -42.14 11.17
CA VAL A 113 12.08 -42.99 11.63
C VAL A 113 11.66 -44.47 11.65
N ALA A 114 10.44 -44.76 12.11
CA ALA A 114 9.88 -46.10 12.07
C ALA A 114 9.72 -46.64 10.63
N SER A 115 9.41 -45.78 9.66
CA SER A 115 9.27 -46.19 8.26
C SER A 115 10.63 -46.36 7.56
N LEU A 116 11.58 -45.46 7.80
CA LEU A 116 12.92 -45.53 7.21
C LEU A 116 13.76 -46.66 7.81
N SER A 117 13.60 -46.99 9.09
CA SER A 117 14.27 -48.15 9.69
C SER A 117 13.79 -49.47 9.08
N ARG A 118 12.49 -49.60 8.77
CA ARG A 118 11.95 -50.75 8.02
C ARG A 118 12.51 -50.82 6.60
N LEU A 119 12.55 -49.70 5.88
CA LEU A 119 13.17 -49.62 4.56
C LEU A 119 14.65 -50.05 4.60
N ALA A 120 15.40 -49.56 5.59
CA ALA A 120 16.82 -49.85 5.78
C ALA A 120 17.13 -51.34 6.08
N ARG A 121 16.11 -52.10 6.47
CA ARG A 121 16.16 -53.54 6.73
C ARG A 121 15.70 -54.39 5.55
N GLY A 122 15.19 -53.76 4.49
CA GLY A 122 14.58 -54.46 3.36
C GLY A 122 13.17 -55.00 3.68
N ASP A 123 12.52 -54.50 4.73
CA ASP A 123 11.14 -54.88 5.02
C ASP A 123 10.22 -54.33 3.92
N ASP A 124 9.38 -55.20 3.35
CA ASP A 124 8.46 -54.87 2.25
C ASP A 124 7.24 -54.04 2.69
N ALA A 125 7.22 -53.57 3.94
CA ALA A 125 6.14 -52.76 4.48
C ALA A 125 5.99 -51.44 3.69
N SER A 126 4.75 -50.99 3.53
CA SER A 126 4.47 -49.71 2.88
C SER A 126 5.14 -48.56 3.65
N VAL A 127 5.98 -47.82 2.94
CA VAL A 127 6.58 -46.55 3.38
C VAL A 127 5.78 -45.45 2.71
N ALA A 128 5.34 -44.45 3.48
CA ALA A 128 4.60 -43.32 2.91
C ALA A 128 5.41 -42.64 1.79
N ALA A 129 4.75 -42.34 0.67
CA ALA A 129 5.37 -41.76 -0.53
C ALA A 129 6.31 -40.56 -0.26
N PRO A 130 5.91 -39.54 0.53
CA PRO A 130 6.80 -38.41 0.83
C PRO A 130 8.06 -38.81 1.63
N VAL A 131 7.94 -39.83 2.48
CA VAL A 131 9.08 -40.33 3.27
C VAL A 131 10.07 -41.08 2.38
N LEU A 132 9.57 -41.84 1.40
CA LEU A 132 10.41 -42.55 0.43
C LEU A 132 11.12 -41.57 -0.51
N ALA A 133 10.41 -40.56 -1.02
CA ALA A 133 10.98 -39.50 -1.85
C ALA A 133 12.07 -38.71 -1.11
N GLY A 134 11.79 -38.25 0.12
CA GLY A 134 12.76 -37.54 0.95
C GLY A 134 13.98 -38.39 1.35
N ALA A 135 13.84 -39.72 1.41
CA ALA A 135 14.99 -40.62 1.57
C ALA A 135 15.81 -40.73 0.28
N ALA A 136 15.15 -40.90 -0.86
CA ALA A 136 15.80 -40.98 -2.17
C ALA A 136 16.58 -39.71 -2.53
N ALA A 137 16.20 -38.55 -2.00
CA ALA A 137 16.93 -37.28 -2.13
C ALA A 137 18.33 -37.28 -1.49
N ARG A 138 18.62 -38.22 -0.58
CA ARG A 138 19.88 -38.26 0.16
C ARG A 138 20.93 -39.06 -0.60
N PHE A 139 21.64 -38.43 -1.53
CA PHE A 139 22.69 -39.10 -2.31
C PHE A 139 23.89 -39.53 -1.48
N ASP A 140 24.23 -38.78 -0.43
CA ASP A 140 25.37 -39.08 0.46
C ASP A 140 25.03 -40.07 1.58
N HIS A 141 23.90 -40.78 1.49
CA HIS A 141 23.43 -41.67 2.56
C HIS A 141 22.95 -43.02 2.00
N PRO A 142 23.33 -44.17 2.61
CA PRO A 142 22.91 -45.49 2.12
C PRO A 142 21.39 -45.69 2.06
N ILE A 143 20.64 -45.02 2.94
CA ILE A 143 19.16 -45.02 2.88
C ILE A 143 18.62 -44.46 1.56
N GLY A 144 19.33 -43.53 0.92
CA GLY A 144 18.96 -42.98 -0.37
C GLY A 144 19.15 -44.00 -1.48
N ASP A 145 20.23 -44.77 -1.47
CA ASP A 145 20.42 -45.88 -2.42
C ASP A 145 19.31 -46.92 -2.29
N LEU A 146 18.96 -47.29 -1.06
CA LEU A 146 17.87 -48.23 -0.79
C LEU A 146 16.51 -47.68 -1.25
N ALA A 147 16.23 -46.41 -0.98
CA ALA A 147 15.00 -45.74 -1.42
C ALA A 147 14.91 -45.67 -2.95
N ARG A 148 15.99 -45.27 -3.63
CA ARG A 148 16.08 -45.24 -5.09
C ARG A 148 15.92 -46.64 -5.69
N ALA A 149 16.62 -47.64 -5.16
CA ALA A 149 16.48 -49.03 -5.61
C ALA A 149 15.05 -49.55 -5.41
N ARG A 150 14.38 -49.19 -4.30
CA ARG A 150 12.99 -49.53 -4.02
C ARG A 150 12.04 -48.93 -5.05
N LEU A 151 12.20 -47.64 -5.36
CA LEU A 151 11.39 -46.91 -6.35
C LEU A 151 11.52 -47.53 -7.75
N LEU A 152 12.73 -47.94 -8.16
CA LEU A 152 12.95 -48.60 -9.45
C LEU A 152 12.37 -50.02 -9.49
N ALA A 153 12.48 -50.77 -8.40
CA ALA A 153 12.00 -52.15 -8.35
C ALA A 153 10.47 -52.26 -8.28
N ARG A 154 9.80 -51.31 -7.61
CA ARG A 154 8.33 -51.24 -7.52
C ARG A 154 7.89 -49.77 -7.58
N PRO A 155 7.68 -49.20 -8.78
CA PRO A 155 7.28 -47.81 -8.93
C PRO A 155 5.84 -47.64 -8.42
N ASP A 156 5.72 -47.05 -7.23
CA ASP A 156 4.46 -46.59 -6.67
C ASP A 156 4.17 -45.18 -7.21
N PRO A 157 3.05 -44.93 -7.92
CA PRO A 157 2.78 -43.63 -8.55
C PRO A 157 2.86 -42.45 -7.57
N ASP A 158 2.31 -42.58 -6.37
CA ASP A 158 2.34 -41.51 -5.36
C ASP A 158 3.78 -41.19 -4.92
N ALA A 159 4.63 -42.22 -4.83
CA ALA A 159 6.04 -42.06 -4.44
C ALA A 159 6.88 -41.49 -5.58
N VAL A 160 6.57 -41.85 -6.84
CA VAL A 160 7.19 -41.25 -8.03
C VAL A 160 6.79 -39.78 -8.15
N ASP A 161 5.54 -39.44 -7.90
CA ASP A 161 5.04 -38.06 -7.94
C ASP A 161 5.75 -37.20 -6.89
N ALA A 162 5.82 -37.69 -5.63
CA ALA A 162 6.56 -37.02 -4.57
C ALA A 162 8.07 -36.89 -4.88
N LEU A 163 8.68 -37.91 -5.51
CA LEU A 163 10.08 -37.84 -5.93
C LEU A 163 10.29 -36.78 -7.01
N CYS A 164 9.41 -36.72 -8.01
CA CYS A 164 9.51 -35.78 -9.11
C CYS A 164 9.30 -34.34 -8.63
N GLU A 165 8.43 -34.11 -7.66
CA GLU A 165 8.26 -32.81 -6.99
C GLU A 165 9.58 -32.35 -6.34
N GLU A 166 10.19 -33.21 -5.51
CA GLU A 166 11.48 -32.95 -4.85
C GLU A 166 12.63 -32.77 -5.86
N ALA A 167 12.60 -33.54 -6.96
CA ALA A 167 13.62 -33.50 -8.00
C ALA A 167 13.76 -32.11 -8.63
N THR A 168 12.67 -31.33 -8.66
CA THR A 168 12.71 -30.00 -9.26
C THR A 168 13.57 -28.98 -8.50
N GLY A 169 13.89 -29.25 -7.23
CA GLY A 169 14.84 -28.46 -6.44
C GLY A 169 16.24 -29.08 -6.32
N SER A 170 16.48 -30.26 -6.91
CA SER A 170 17.71 -31.03 -6.73
C SER A 170 18.25 -31.55 -8.08
N PRO A 171 19.39 -31.03 -8.56
CA PRO A 171 19.99 -31.47 -9.83
C PRO A 171 20.28 -32.97 -9.89
N ASP A 172 20.73 -33.56 -8.78
CA ASP A 172 21.05 -35.00 -8.72
C ASP A 172 19.80 -35.86 -8.81
N LEU A 173 18.70 -35.46 -8.14
CA LEU A 173 17.42 -36.14 -8.27
C LEU A 173 16.82 -35.96 -9.66
N THR A 174 16.93 -34.78 -10.25
CA THR A 174 16.51 -34.55 -11.65
C THR A 174 17.26 -35.50 -12.58
N ALA A 175 18.58 -35.57 -12.47
CA ALA A 175 19.39 -36.49 -13.27
C ALA A 175 18.98 -37.95 -13.07
N PHE A 176 18.68 -38.35 -11.83
CA PHE A 176 18.17 -39.68 -11.50
C PHE A 176 16.81 -39.97 -12.16
N CYS A 177 15.84 -39.07 -12.04
CA CYS A 177 14.51 -39.23 -12.66
C CYS A 177 14.61 -39.32 -14.18
N VAL A 178 15.41 -38.45 -14.81
CA VAL A 178 15.65 -38.45 -16.26
C VAL A 178 16.28 -39.78 -16.70
N ALA A 179 17.34 -40.23 -16.02
CA ALA A 179 18.06 -41.46 -16.36
C ALA A 179 17.19 -42.73 -16.27
N HIS A 180 16.18 -42.72 -15.41
CA HIS A 180 15.27 -43.85 -15.20
C HIS A 180 13.86 -43.64 -15.77
N HIS A 181 13.67 -42.59 -16.57
CA HIS A 181 12.37 -42.24 -17.17
C HIS A 181 11.22 -42.14 -16.15
N LEU A 182 11.52 -41.67 -14.94
CA LEU A 182 10.53 -41.38 -13.91
C LEU A 182 9.93 -40.00 -14.18
N ALA A 183 8.61 -39.91 -14.13
CA ALA A 183 7.88 -38.66 -14.33
C ALA A 183 6.55 -38.70 -13.57
N PRO A 184 5.95 -37.54 -13.25
CA PRO A 184 4.67 -37.47 -12.58
C PRO A 184 3.57 -38.27 -13.31
N SER A 185 2.63 -38.83 -12.56
CA SER A 185 1.52 -39.65 -13.06
C SER A 185 0.48 -38.81 -13.82
N GLY A 186 0.23 -37.58 -13.35
CA GLY A 186 -0.66 -36.61 -14.00
C GLY A 186 -0.06 -36.00 -15.27
N PRO A 187 -0.82 -35.89 -16.38
CA PRO A 187 -0.30 -35.41 -17.66
C PRO A 187 0.12 -33.93 -17.64
N VAL A 188 -0.55 -33.11 -16.82
CA VAL A 188 -0.28 -31.68 -16.68
C VAL A 188 1.05 -31.46 -15.94
N GLU A 189 1.20 -32.12 -14.79
CA GLU A 189 2.41 -32.11 -13.96
C GLU A 189 3.59 -32.69 -14.74
N ARG A 190 3.36 -33.75 -15.53
CA ARG A 190 4.36 -34.37 -16.39
C ARG A 190 4.88 -33.43 -17.48
N ALA A 191 4.00 -32.67 -18.13
CA ALA A 191 4.41 -31.69 -19.14
C ALA A 191 5.33 -30.62 -18.54
N ALA A 192 4.96 -30.04 -17.39
CA ALA A 192 5.81 -29.08 -16.70
C ALA A 192 7.14 -29.69 -16.22
N PHE A 193 7.11 -30.93 -15.71
CA PHE A 193 8.31 -31.63 -15.28
C PHE A 193 9.29 -31.85 -16.43
N PHE A 194 8.80 -32.27 -17.61
CA PHE A 194 9.68 -32.45 -18.78
C PHE A 194 10.32 -31.15 -19.24
N VAL A 195 9.61 -30.02 -19.23
CA VAL A 195 10.20 -28.71 -19.52
C VAL A 195 11.25 -28.35 -18.48
N ARG A 196 10.94 -28.46 -17.18
CA ARG A 196 11.85 -28.09 -16.10
C ARG A 196 13.13 -28.93 -16.06
N THR A 197 13.06 -30.17 -16.53
CA THR A 197 14.18 -31.11 -16.56
C THR A 197 14.90 -31.19 -17.91
N GLY A 198 14.55 -30.35 -18.88
CA GLY A 198 15.21 -30.31 -20.21
C GLY A 198 14.86 -31.49 -21.13
N GLN A 199 13.78 -32.21 -20.87
CA GLN A 199 13.33 -33.39 -21.62
C GLN A 199 12.39 -32.99 -22.80
N HIS A 200 12.88 -32.15 -23.72
CA HIS A 200 12.06 -31.51 -24.76
C HIS A 200 11.41 -32.47 -25.76
N GLU A 201 12.04 -33.62 -26.05
CA GLU A 201 11.46 -34.62 -26.95
C GLU A 201 10.26 -35.32 -26.31
N GLN A 202 10.39 -35.68 -25.04
CA GLN A 202 9.29 -36.26 -24.25
C GLN A 202 8.16 -35.24 -24.06
N HIS A 203 8.49 -33.98 -23.80
CA HIS A 203 7.51 -32.88 -23.75
C HIS A 203 6.73 -32.77 -25.08
N ARG A 204 7.42 -32.61 -26.22
CA ARG A 204 6.76 -32.47 -27.53
C ARG A 204 5.92 -33.67 -27.93
N ALA A 205 6.33 -34.87 -27.52
CA ALA A 205 5.55 -36.09 -27.74
C ALA A 205 4.28 -36.14 -26.88
N LEU A 206 4.33 -35.60 -25.66
CA LEU A 206 3.20 -35.57 -24.72
C LEU A 206 2.23 -34.42 -25.04
N ASP A 207 2.76 -33.25 -25.39
CA ASP A 207 2.03 -31.97 -25.45
C ASP A 207 2.35 -31.20 -26.74
N GLY A 208 2.16 -31.83 -27.89
CA GLY A 208 2.52 -31.25 -29.19
C GLY A 208 1.77 -29.97 -29.57
N ASP A 209 0.65 -29.67 -28.90
CA ASP A 209 -0.10 -28.41 -29.06
C ASP A 209 0.12 -27.41 -27.91
N GLY A 210 0.86 -27.79 -26.86
CA GLY A 210 1.16 -26.95 -25.70
C GLY A 210 0.03 -26.81 -24.68
N ALA A 211 -1.08 -27.54 -24.82
CA ALA A 211 -2.26 -27.38 -23.97
C ALA A 211 -2.02 -27.85 -22.52
N LEU A 212 -1.24 -28.91 -22.31
CA LEU A 212 -0.92 -29.44 -20.98
C LEU A 212 0.04 -28.50 -20.23
N LEU A 213 1.06 -27.99 -20.91
CA LEU A 213 1.98 -26.99 -20.36
C LEU A 213 1.26 -25.68 -20.07
N ALA A 214 0.30 -25.27 -20.92
CA ALA A 214 -0.58 -24.14 -20.64
C ALA A 214 -1.44 -24.36 -19.38
N ALA A 215 -1.97 -25.56 -19.19
CA ALA A 215 -2.69 -25.90 -17.96
C ALA A 215 -1.76 -25.88 -16.73
N ALA A 216 -0.58 -26.46 -16.84
CA ALA A 216 0.40 -26.52 -15.76
C ALA A 216 0.88 -25.13 -15.36
N TYR A 217 1.22 -24.30 -16.35
CA TYR A 217 1.59 -22.91 -16.16
C TYR A 217 0.50 -22.11 -15.43
N ARG A 218 -0.77 -22.32 -15.78
CA ARG A 218 -1.90 -21.61 -15.13
C ARG A 218 -2.10 -22.04 -13.68
N ALA A 219 -1.99 -23.33 -13.38
CA ALA A 219 -2.15 -23.87 -12.03
C ALA A 219 -0.93 -23.57 -11.13
N ALA A 220 0.22 -23.25 -11.72
CA ALA A 220 1.46 -23.05 -10.99
C ALA A 220 1.48 -21.74 -10.16
N PRO A 221 2.12 -21.75 -8.98
CA PRO A 221 2.44 -20.54 -8.22
C PRO A 221 3.33 -19.55 -9.00
N PRO A 222 3.34 -18.25 -8.66
CA PRO A 222 4.10 -17.22 -9.38
C PRO A 222 5.58 -17.53 -9.56
N GLU A 223 6.22 -18.17 -8.58
CA GLU A 223 7.64 -18.54 -8.59
C GLU A 223 7.92 -19.59 -9.69
N ILE A 224 7.09 -20.63 -9.76
CA ILE A 224 7.19 -21.69 -10.75
C ILE A 224 6.87 -21.16 -12.15
N ARG A 225 5.90 -20.23 -12.28
CA ARG A 225 5.62 -19.54 -13.55
C ARG A 225 6.81 -18.72 -14.03
N ALA A 226 7.54 -18.06 -13.13
CA ALA A 226 8.75 -17.32 -13.48
C ALA A 226 9.89 -18.24 -13.93
N GLU A 227 10.07 -19.38 -13.26
CA GLU A 227 11.05 -20.41 -13.64
C GLU A 227 10.73 -20.97 -15.04
N LEU A 228 9.50 -21.45 -15.24
CA LEU A 228 9.04 -21.99 -16.53
C LEU A 228 9.24 -20.99 -17.68
N ARG A 229 8.95 -19.70 -17.46
CA ARG A 229 9.21 -18.65 -18.45
C ARG A 229 10.68 -18.52 -18.80
N THR A 230 11.56 -18.59 -17.80
CA THR A 230 13.00 -18.46 -18.00
C THR A 230 13.55 -19.61 -18.84
N ILE A 231 13.11 -20.83 -18.54
CA ILE A 231 13.47 -22.05 -19.28
C ILE A 231 13.01 -21.95 -20.73
N MET A 232 11.71 -21.69 -20.94
CA MET A 232 11.14 -21.56 -22.28
C MET A 232 11.76 -20.40 -23.09
N ALA A 233 12.14 -19.30 -22.45
CA ALA A 233 12.82 -18.18 -23.11
C ALA A 233 14.25 -18.56 -23.57
N GLY A 234 14.99 -19.30 -22.73
CA GLY A 234 16.36 -19.72 -23.02
C GLY A 234 16.47 -20.70 -24.20
N GLU A 235 15.43 -21.50 -24.41
CA GLU A 235 15.37 -22.52 -25.48
C GLU A 235 14.92 -21.96 -26.83
N GLY A 236 14.48 -20.69 -26.87
CA GLY A 236 13.92 -20.08 -28.07
C GLY A 236 12.58 -20.69 -28.49
N ASP A 237 11.94 -21.49 -27.63
CA ASP A 237 10.74 -22.22 -27.97
C ASP A 237 9.57 -21.25 -28.25
N SER A 238 8.93 -21.45 -29.40
CA SER A 238 7.74 -20.67 -29.78
C SER A 238 6.53 -20.95 -28.92
N ASP A 239 6.54 -22.10 -28.23
CA ASP A 239 5.41 -22.62 -27.49
C ASP A 239 5.04 -21.76 -26.29
N LEU A 240 5.92 -20.91 -25.75
CA LEU A 240 5.56 -20.02 -24.65
C LEU A 240 4.48 -18.99 -25.01
N ILE A 241 4.48 -18.45 -26.23
CA ILE A 241 3.41 -17.53 -26.65
C ILE A 241 2.09 -18.30 -26.76
N ARG A 242 2.13 -19.53 -27.27
CA ARG A 242 0.95 -20.40 -27.32
C ARG A 242 0.46 -20.70 -25.91
N VAL A 243 1.32 -21.22 -25.05
CA VAL A 243 1.07 -21.52 -23.64
C VAL A 243 0.50 -20.33 -22.88
N VAL A 244 0.90 -19.10 -23.24
CA VAL A 244 0.41 -17.83 -22.65
C VAL A 244 -0.87 -17.30 -23.31
N VAL A 245 -1.13 -17.58 -24.58
CA VAL A 245 -2.25 -16.99 -25.34
C VAL A 245 -3.41 -17.98 -25.56
N THR A 246 -3.19 -19.30 -25.46
CA THR A 246 -4.23 -20.32 -25.62
C THR A 246 -5.25 -20.27 -24.49
N GLY A 247 -6.54 -20.18 -24.83
CA GLY A 247 -7.67 -20.05 -23.91
C GLY A 247 -8.53 -18.82 -24.23
N ASP A 248 -9.45 -18.46 -23.33
CA ASP A 248 -10.09 -17.14 -23.40
C ASP A 248 -9.04 -16.08 -23.02
N ARG A 249 -8.33 -15.61 -24.05
CA ARG A 249 -7.22 -14.65 -23.98
C ARG A 249 -7.55 -13.46 -23.09
N ARG A 250 -8.82 -13.06 -23.08
CA ARG A 250 -9.35 -11.86 -22.46
C ARG A 250 -9.29 -11.92 -20.94
N ASP A 251 -9.85 -12.97 -20.35
CA ASP A 251 -9.83 -13.17 -18.90
C ASP A 251 -8.39 -13.36 -18.39
N ARG A 252 -7.55 -14.02 -19.20
CA ARG A 252 -6.17 -14.28 -18.82
C ARG A 252 -5.29 -13.03 -18.72
N ILE A 253 -5.44 -12.08 -19.65
CA ILE A 253 -4.63 -10.85 -19.63
C ILE A 253 -4.85 -10.09 -18.31
N ALA A 254 -6.04 -10.18 -17.72
CA ALA A 254 -6.35 -9.56 -16.43
C ALA A 254 -5.67 -10.25 -15.23
N GLU A 255 -5.42 -11.56 -15.31
CA GLU A 255 -4.77 -12.35 -14.25
C GLU A 255 -3.23 -12.33 -14.30
N MET A 256 -2.67 -11.92 -15.45
CA MET A 256 -1.22 -11.90 -15.65
C MET A 256 -0.54 -10.80 -14.83
N SER A 257 0.58 -11.14 -14.19
CA SER A 257 1.43 -10.16 -13.51
C SER A 257 2.06 -9.17 -14.49
N ASP A 258 2.48 -8.00 -13.99
CA ASP A 258 3.18 -6.98 -14.79
C ASP A 258 4.40 -7.51 -15.53
N THR A 259 5.16 -8.41 -14.88
CA THR A 259 6.35 -9.05 -15.46
C THR A 259 5.97 -10.01 -16.59
N GLU A 260 4.88 -10.75 -16.45
CA GLU A 260 4.38 -11.66 -17.49
C GLU A 260 3.87 -10.89 -18.71
N LEU A 261 3.13 -9.80 -18.49
CA LEU A 261 2.65 -8.93 -19.57
C LEU A 261 3.80 -8.24 -20.31
N THR A 262 4.80 -7.74 -19.59
CA THR A 262 6.00 -7.14 -20.17
C THR A 262 6.75 -8.14 -21.04
N TYR A 263 6.91 -9.37 -20.54
CA TYR A 263 7.55 -10.45 -21.27
C TYR A 263 6.78 -10.80 -22.56
N LEU A 264 5.47 -11.08 -22.44
CA LEU A 264 4.61 -11.43 -23.58
C LEU A 264 4.67 -10.36 -24.66
N ARG A 265 4.53 -9.09 -24.27
CA ARG A 265 4.62 -7.94 -25.16
C ARG A 265 5.93 -7.91 -25.94
N ASN A 266 7.06 -8.02 -25.25
CA ASN A 266 8.38 -7.94 -25.89
C ASN A 266 8.58 -9.12 -26.84
N GLN A 267 8.15 -10.33 -26.46
CA GLN A 267 8.21 -11.50 -27.34
C GLN A 267 7.34 -11.37 -28.60
N LEU A 268 6.11 -10.87 -28.46
CA LEU A 268 5.25 -10.58 -29.62
C LEU A 268 5.91 -9.56 -30.56
N ALA A 269 6.57 -8.54 -30.00
CA ALA A 269 7.27 -7.53 -30.79
C ALA A 269 8.53 -8.07 -31.48
N GLU A 270 9.38 -8.79 -30.76
CA GLU A 270 10.61 -9.42 -31.30
C GLU A 270 10.31 -10.37 -32.46
N ARG A 271 9.23 -11.15 -32.33
CA ARG A 271 8.79 -12.12 -33.36
C ARG A 271 7.89 -11.50 -34.43
N ARG A 272 7.66 -10.18 -34.38
CA ARG A 272 6.83 -9.46 -35.35
C ARG A 272 5.40 -9.99 -35.46
N GLN A 273 4.84 -10.49 -34.36
CA GLN A 273 3.44 -10.94 -34.29
C GLN A 273 2.52 -9.73 -34.08
N TRP A 274 2.46 -8.85 -35.08
CA TRP A 274 1.84 -7.53 -34.96
C TRP A 274 0.33 -7.57 -34.72
N ALA A 275 -0.38 -8.52 -35.31
CA ALA A 275 -1.81 -8.70 -35.07
C ALA A 275 -2.11 -9.01 -33.60
N ASP A 276 -1.32 -9.88 -32.98
CA ASP A 276 -1.44 -10.20 -31.57
C ASP A 276 -1.00 -9.06 -30.67
N LEU A 277 0.05 -8.34 -31.03
CA LEU A 277 0.49 -7.16 -30.28
C LEU A 277 -0.56 -6.04 -30.30
N ARG A 278 -1.22 -5.81 -31.46
CA ARG A 278 -2.39 -4.92 -31.57
C ARG A 278 -3.55 -5.37 -30.68
N GLY A 279 -3.87 -6.67 -30.71
CA GLY A 279 -4.87 -7.26 -29.81
C GLY A 279 -4.54 -6.99 -28.34
N LEU A 280 -3.29 -7.22 -27.95
CA LEU A 280 -2.83 -7.02 -26.58
C LEU A 280 -2.92 -5.55 -26.16
N ALA A 281 -2.53 -4.61 -27.02
CA ALA A 281 -2.65 -3.18 -26.73
C ALA A 281 -4.09 -2.76 -26.37
N ARG A 282 -5.10 -3.37 -27.01
CA ARG A 282 -6.53 -3.08 -26.75
C ARG A 282 -7.08 -3.72 -25.49
N ASP A 283 -6.40 -4.73 -24.99
CA ASP A 283 -6.85 -5.51 -23.85
C ASP A 283 -6.19 -5.06 -22.56
N LEU A 284 -5.15 -4.22 -22.62
CA LEU A 284 -4.38 -3.77 -21.46
C LEU A 284 -4.95 -2.51 -20.79
N PRO A 285 -4.59 -2.24 -19.52
CA PRO A 285 -4.81 -0.94 -18.87
C PRO A 285 -4.12 0.21 -19.62
N LEU A 286 -4.65 1.43 -19.53
CA LEU A 286 -4.30 2.56 -20.41
C LEU A 286 -2.78 2.80 -20.55
N ALA A 287 -2.04 2.86 -19.43
CA ALA A 287 -0.60 3.10 -19.48
C ALA A 287 0.19 1.95 -20.17
N LYS A 288 -0.23 0.69 -19.94
CA LYS A 288 0.37 -0.49 -20.56
C LYS A 288 -0.05 -0.62 -22.03
N ALA A 289 -1.27 -0.23 -22.36
CA ALA A 289 -1.77 -0.14 -23.74
C ALA A 289 -0.92 0.86 -24.55
N ALA A 290 -0.67 2.05 -24.01
CA ALA A 290 0.20 3.06 -24.61
C ALA A 290 1.65 2.54 -24.80
N GLU A 291 2.23 1.93 -23.77
CA GLU A 291 3.57 1.33 -23.87
C GLU A 291 3.64 0.23 -24.95
N THR A 292 2.59 -0.60 -25.06
CA THR A 292 2.48 -1.69 -26.04
C THR A 292 2.30 -1.15 -27.47
N ALA A 293 1.45 -0.15 -27.65
CA ALA A 293 1.22 0.48 -28.95
C ALA A 293 2.49 1.11 -29.54
N ARG A 294 3.41 1.60 -28.69
CA ARG A 294 4.70 2.15 -29.13
C ARG A 294 5.66 1.13 -29.73
N LEU A 295 5.49 -0.15 -29.42
CA LEU A 295 6.29 -1.22 -30.03
C LEU A 295 5.82 -1.59 -31.44
N LEU A 296 4.61 -1.18 -31.83
CA LEU A 296 4.12 -1.35 -33.19
C LEU A 296 4.82 -0.36 -34.13
N PRO A 297 5.42 -0.85 -35.23
CA PRO A 297 5.83 -0.01 -36.36
C PRO A 297 4.68 0.88 -36.85
N ALA A 298 4.98 2.07 -37.40
CA ALA A 298 3.95 3.02 -37.81
C ALA A 298 3.03 2.47 -38.91
N ASP A 299 3.58 1.68 -39.83
CA ASP A 299 2.87 0.97 -40.90
C ASP A 299 2.00 -0.19 -40.40
N GLU A 300 2.23 -0.66 -39.17
CA GLU A 300 1.41 -1.67 -38.51
C GLU A 300 0.31 -1.06 -37.63
N ARG A 301 0.20 0.28 -37.56
CA ARG A 301 -0.89 0.99 -36.86
C ARG A 301 -2.03 1.33 -37.84
N THR A 302 -2.48 0.34 -38.58
CA THR A 302 -3.51 0.48 -39.63
C THR A 302 -4.79 -0.29 -39.30
N GLY A 303 -5.86 -0.04 -40.06
CA GLY A 303 -7.16 -0.70 -39.91
C GLY A 303 -8.19 0.21 -39.22
N ASP A 304 -9.31 -0.38 -38.80
CA ASP A 304 -10.41 0.35 -38.14
C ASP A 304 -9.99 1.01 -36.82
N GLU A 305 -8.83 0.63 -36.29
CA GLU A 305 -8.30 1.06 -35.00
C GLU A 305 -7.02 1.89 -35.12
N ALA A 306 -6.68 2.33 -36.35
CA ALA A 306 -5.48 3.12 -36.63
C ALA A 306 -5.39 4.36 -35.74
N ASP A 307 -6.50 5.10 -35.61
CA ASP A 307 -6.57 6.32 -34.82
C ASP A 307 -6.32 6.06 -33.32
N LEU A 308 -6.92 5.00 -32.76
CA LEU A 308 -6.72 4.60 -31.37
C LEU A 308 -5.25 4.22 -31.11
N LEU A 309 -4.67 3.40 -31.96
CA LEU A 309 -3.28 2.95 -31.82
C LEU A 309 -2.29 4.10 -32.02
N ALA A 310 -2.58 5.05 -32.92
CA ALA A 310 -1.80 6.26 -33.11
C ALA A 310 -1.84 7.13 -31.85
N VAL A 311 -3.04 7.43 -31.32
CA VAL A 311 -3.22 8.17 -30.07
C VAL A 311 -2.43 7.52 -28.95
N LEU A 312 -2.63 6.21 -28.71
CA LEU A 312 -1.92 5.46 -27.66
C LEU A 312 -0.40 5.50 -27.82
N ALA A 313 0.11 5.39 -29.04
CA ALA A 313 1.55 5.38 -29.31
C ALA A 313 2.21 6.77 -29.06
N ASP A 314 1.47 7.85 -29.25
CA ASP A 314 1.96 9.21 -29.04
C ASP A 314 1.95 9.63 -27.57
N LEU A 315 1.30 8.86 -26.68
CA LEU A 315 1.22 9.19 -25.26
C LEU A 315 2.57 9.05 -24.52
N PRO A 316 2.83 9.93 -23.54
CA PRO A 316 3.93 9.75 -22.59
C PRO A 316 3.56 8.66 -21.57
N TRP A 317 3.60 7.40 -21.99
CA TRP A 317 3.16 6.26 -21.17
C TRP A 317 3.84 6.15 -19.80
N ARG A 318 5.06 6.68 -19.65
CA ARG A 318 5.76 6.74 -18.35
C ARG A 318 5.07 7.69 -17.38
N GLU A 319 4.71 8.89 -17.85
CA GLU A 319 3.98 9.88 -17.05
C GLU A 319 2.59 9.38 -16.69
N LEU A 320 1.91 8.68 -17.60
CA LEU A 320 0.64 8.01 -17.32
C LEU A 320 0.80 6.92 -16.25
N ARG A 321 1.82 6.06 -16.37
CA ARG A 321 2.10 5.01 -15.40
C ARG A 321 2.42 5.60 -14.02
N ASP A 322 3.23 6.65 -13.98
CA ASP A 322 3.62 7.31 -12.73
C ASP A 322 2.41 8.03 -12.11
N THR A 323 1.54 8.61 -12.94
CA THR A 323 0.24 9.17 -12.53
C THR A 323 -0.68 8.11 -11.93
N VAL A 324 -0.81 6.94 -12.56
CA VAL A 324 -1.66 5.87 -12.01
C VAL A 324 -1.07 5.31 -10.71
N ARG A 325 0.26 5.07 -10.67
CA ARG A 325 0.95 4.52 -9.49
C ARG A 325 0.87 5.41 -8.26
N ARG A 326 0.85 6.73 -8.45
CA ARG A 326 0.75 7.68 -7.32
C ARG A 326 -0.67 7.84 -6.79
N LEU A 327 -1.70 7.40 -7.52
CA LEU A 327 -3.07 7.45 -7.00
C LEU A 327 -3.21 6.48 -5.81
N PRO A 328 -3.90 6.88 -4.74
CA PRO A 328 -4.14 5.99 -3.60
C PRO A 328 -5.09 4.85 -4.00
N PRO A 329 -4.84 3.61 -3.54
CA PRO A 329 -5.75 2.48 -3.77
C PRO A 329 -7.03 2.59 -2.94
N ASP A 330 -6.95 3.28 -1.80
CA ASP A 330 -8.04 3.46 -0.84
C ASP A 330 -8.41 4.94 -0.68
N HIS A 331 -9.63 5.19 -0.20
CA HIS A 331 -10.12 6.54 0.09
C HIS A 331 -9.33 7.26 1.17
N LEU A 332 -8.47 6.56 1.91
CA LEU A 332 -7.68 7.09 3.02
C LEU A 332 -6.20 6.76 2.81
N THR A 333 -5.37 7.80 2.75
CA THR A 333 -3.90 7.66 2.83
C THR A 333 -3.42 8.20 4.18
N THR A 334 -2.62 7.41 4.90
CA THR A 334 -2.05 7.83 6.19
C THR A 334 -0.57 8.16 6.05
N TYR A 335 -0.13 9.22 6.73
CA TYR A 335 1.27 9.63 6.82
C TYR A 335 1.63 9.77 8.29
N GLY A 336 2.73 9.13 8.70
CA GLY A 336 3.26 9.30 10.06
C GLY A 336 3.72 10.74 10.24
N ALA A 337 3.24 11.40 11.30
CA ALA A 337 3.65 12.76 11.60
C ALA A 337 4.16 12.89 13.04
N PRO A 338 5.27 13.62 13.26
CA PRO A 338 5.92 13.63 14.56
C PRO A 338 5.08 14.28 15.69
N ARG A 339 3.95 14.95 15.42
CA ARG A 339 3.12 15.66 16.42
C ARG A 339 1.73 16.10 15.93
N ASN A 340 0.87 16.52 16.87
CA ASN A 340 -0.46 17.08 16.61
C ASN A 340 -0.46 18.59 16.27
N SER A 341 0.67 19.30 16.42
CA SER A 341 0.78 20.73 16.09
C SER A 341 1.34 20.90 14.69
N MET A 342 0.48 20.75 13.68
CA MET A 342 0.88 20.86 12.27
C MET A 342 0.09 21.96 11.56
N ALA A 343 0.75 22.62 10.62
CA ALA A 343 0.08 23.35 9.56
C ALA A 343 0.34 22.60 8.25
N VAL A 344 -0.66 22.51 7.38
CA VAL A 344 -0.50 21.82 6.09
C VAL A 344 -1.13 22.63 4.97
N SER A 345 -0.67 22.41 3.76
CA SER A 345 -1.22 23.01 2.55
C SER A 345 -1.08 22.04 1.38
N ILE A 346 -2.17 21.77 0.67
CA ILE A 346 -2.17 20.97 -0.55
C ILE A 346 -1.71 21.85 -1.73
N SER A 347 -0.89 21.33 -2.62
CA SER A 347 -0.43 22.01 -3.85
C SER A 347 -1.59 22.44 -4.77
N PRO A 348 -1.39 23.41 -5.69
CA PRO A 348 -2.43 23.83 -6.65
C PRO A 348 -2.93 22.73 -7.58
N ASP A 349 -2.06 21.80 -7.93
CA ASP A 349 -2.36 20.64 -8.75
C ASP A 349 -2.80 19.43 -7.91
N SER A 350 -3.08 19.59 -6.62
CA SER A 350 -3.56 18.51 -5.75
C SER A 350 -2.61 17.29 -5.66
N ALA A 351 -1.37 17.39 -6.13
CA ALA A 351 -0.42 16.27 -6.18
C ALA A 351 0.44 16.12 -4.92
N GLU A 352 0.66 17.20 -4.18
CA GLU A 352 1.56 17.24 -3.02
C GLU A 352 0.92 17.91 -1.80
N LEU A 353 1.40 17.52 -0.62
CA LEU A 353 1.02 18.08 0.67
C LEU A 353 2.26 18.65 1.35
N ALA A 354 2.33 19.97 1.51
CA ALA A 354 3.30 20.62 2.37
C ALA A 354 2.86 20.50 3.84
N VAL A 355 3.77 20.08 4.71
CA VAL A 355 3.55 19.85 6.14
C VAL A 355 4.62 20.60 6.93
N SER A 356 4.19 21.44 7.87
CA SER A 356 5.03 22.19 8.80
C SER A 356 4.88 21.61 10.21
N THR A 357 5.98 21.13 10.78
CA THR A 357 6.05 20.50 12.10
C THR A 357 7.11 21.18 12.99
N PRO A 358 6.74 21.75 14.14
CA PRO A 358 7.70 22.22 15.12
C PRO A 358 8.32 21.04 15.88
N GLU A 359 9.64 21.05 16.07
CA GLU A 359 10.34 20.07 16.90
C GLU A 359 9.91 20.20 18.38
N LYS A 360 10.04 19.11 19.15
CA LYS A 360 9.71 19.11 20.58
C LYS A 360 10.51 20.17 21.31
N ARG A 361 9.80 21.20 21.78
CA ARG A 361 10.36 22.05 22.83
C ARG A 361 10.58 21.18 24.07
N ALA A 362 11.83 20.98 24.44
CA ALA A 362 12.15 20.53 25.79
C ALA A 362 11.47 21.50 26.77
N VAL A 363 10.85 20.94 27.81
CA VAL A 363 10.01 21.58 28.84
C VAL A 363 10.26 23.10 29.01
N PRO A 364 9.21 23.95 29.10
CA PRO A 364 9.29 25.42 29.02
C PRO A 364 10.03 26.15 30.17
N THR A 365 10.94 25.50 30.88
CA THR A 365 11.67 26.07 32.02
C THR A 365 12.69 27.16 31.66
N THR A 366 12.95 27.40 30.38
CA THR A 366 13.93 28.41 29.92
C THR A 366 13.30 29.40 28.93
N PRO A 367 13.54 30.72 29.10
CA PRO A 367 13.02 31.75 28.20
C PRO A 367 13.42 31.47 26.73
N ALA A 368 12.39 31.45 25.88
CA ALA A 368 12.37 31.60 24.41
C ALA A 368 13.57 31.10 23.57
N ALA A 369 14.18 29.95 23.88
CA ALA A 369 15.03 29.28 22.91
C ALA A 369 14.25 29.05 21.60
N PRO A 370 14.81 29.38 20.42
CA PRO A 370 14.16 29.12 19.14
C PRO A 370 13.80 27.64 19.02
N THR A 371 12.57 27.35 18.62
CA THR A 371 12.11 25.98 18.35
C THR A 371 12.47 25.65 16.91
N ALA A 372 13.07 24.48 16.67
CA ALA A 372 13.30 24.05 15.30
C ALA A 372 11.96 23.78 14.61
N ILE A 373 11.91 24.03 13.31
CA ILE A 373 10.75 23.77 12.47
C ILE A 373 11.20 22.97 11.26
N HIS A 374 10.47 21.90 10.96
CA HIS A 374 10.65 21.11 9.75
C HIS A 374 9.48 21.38 8.81
N VAL A 375 9.78 21.65 7.55
CA VAL A 375 8.81 21.68 6.46
C VAL A 375 9.15 20.55 5.51
N GLU A 376 8.18 19.69 5.24
CA GLU A 376 8.31 18.58 4.31
C GLU A 376 7.17 18.63 3.30
N THR A 377 7.44 18.37 2.03
CA THR A 377 6.40 17.99 1.08
C THR A 377 6.36 16.50 0.93
N VAL A 378 5.15 15.97 0.92
CA VAL A 378 4.89 14.57 0.62
C VAL A 378 3.98 14.46 -0.59
N ARG A 379 4.31 13.57 -1.50
CA ARG A 379 3.46 13.25 -2.64
C ARG A 379 2.22 12.51 -2.17
N ILE A 380 1.05 13.04 -2.50
CA ILE A 380 -0.22 12.46 -2.10
C ILE A 380 -0.38 11.08 -2.75
N GLY A 381 -0.82 10.10 -1.96
CA GLY A 381 -1.05 8.70 -2.37
C GLY A 381 0.15 7.78 -2.22
N THR A 382 1.39 8.29 -2.35
CA THR A 382 2.62 7.50 -2.12
C THR A 382 3.30 7.75 -0.78
N GLY A 383 3.16 8.96 -0.23
CA GLY A 383 3.91 9.39 0.95
C GLY A 383 5.39 9.63 0.73
N GLU A 384 5.84 9.59 -0.53
CA GLU A 384 7.22 9.93 -0.89
C GLU A 384 7.50 11.39 -0.54
N SER A 385 8.56 11.62 0.25
CA SER A 385 9.06 12.96 0.56
C SER A 385 9.72 13.57 -0.68
N THR A 386 9.24 14.73 -1.14
CA THR A 386 9.79 15.39 -2.34
C THR A 386 10.72 16.55 -1.99
N SER A 387 10.47 17.24 -0.88
CA SER A 387 11.27 18.37 -0.42
C SER A 387 11.35 18.43 1.11
N ARG A 388 12.49 18.84 1.68
CA ARG A 388 12.70 18.96 3.14
C ARG A 388 13.50 20.20 3.54
N PHE A 389 12.92 21.01 4.41
CA PHE A 389 13.53 22.21 4.97
C PHE A 389 13.55 22.13 6.49
N THR A 390 14.62 22.60 7.11
CA THR A 390 14.72 22.77 8.56
C THR A 390 15.14 24.20 8.87
N GLY A 391 14.42 24.84 9.78
CA GLY A 391 14.68 26.20 10.24
C GLY A 391 14.38 26.36 11.72
N THR A 392 14.28 27.61 12.18
CA THR A 392 13.93 27.95 13.57
C THR A 392 12.83 29.01 13.60
N THR A 393 12.01 28.97 14.65
CA THR A 393 10.91 29.91 14.93
C THR A 393 10.86 30.21 16.43
N GLU A 394 10.46 31.42 16.80
CA GLU A 394 10.16 31.77 18.20
C GLU A 394 8.74 31.33 18.61
N SER A 395 7.92 30.92 17.64
CA SER A 395 6.55 30.47 17.86
C SER A 395 6.53 29.05 18.43
N GLY A 396 5.78 28.85 19.52
CA GLY A 396 5.39 27.52 19.99
C GLY A 396 4.19 26.94 19.24
N PHE A 397 3.59 27.71 18.32
CA PHE A 397 2.42 27.33 17.53
C PHE A 397 2.83 26.84 16.14
N PRO A 398 1.96 26.06 15.45
CA PRO A 398 2.18 25.69 14.06
C PRO A 398 2.42 26.93 13.20
N ASN A 399 3.50 26.93 12.43
CA ASN A 399 3.83 28.02 11.52
C ASN A 399 3.10 27.74 10.20
N PRO A 400 2.19 28.63 9.76
CA PRO A 400 1.44 28.42 8.52
C PRO A 400 2.39 28.15 7.35
N VAL A 401 2.06 27.12 6.58
CA VAL A 401 2.76 26.75 5.35
C VAL A 401 1.78 26.86 4.20
N LEU A 402 2.25 27.33 3.06
CA LEU A 402 1.46 27.42 1.84
C LEU A 402 2.26 26.84 0.67
N HIS A 403 1.70 25.84 0.03
CA HIS A 403 2.20 25.33 -1.24
C HIS A 403 1.72 26.29 -2.34
N ALA A 404 2.59 26.88 -3.14
CA ALA A 404 2.21 27.82 -4.20
C ALA A 404 2.41 27.26 -5.62
N GLY A 405 2.73 25.96 -5.71
CA GLY A 405 3.13 25.27 -6.94
C GLY A 405 4.60 24.92 -6.79
N ASP A 406 5.46 25.50 -7.62
CA ASP A 406 6.91 25.30 -7.55
C ASP A 406 7.58 25.93 -6.31
N GLU A 407 6.84 26.74 -5.56
CA GLU A 407 7.33 27.39 -4.34
C GLU A 407 6.56 26.92 -3.11
N ILE A 408 7.26 26.93 -1.97
CA ILE A 408 6.67 26.68 -0.66
C ILE A 408 6.98 27.86 0.22
N LEU A 409 5.94 28.46 0.75
CA LEU A 409 6.02 29.62 1.63
C LEU A 409 5.77 29.19 3.07
N LEU A 410 6.53 29.77 3.99
CA LEU A 410 6.45 29.55 5.42
C LEU A 410 6.28 30.89 6.12
N SER A 411 5.28 31.01 6.98
CA SER A 411 5.12 32.17 7.87
C SER A 411 5.69 31.83 9.25
N ARG A 412 6.80 32.47 9.64
CA ARG A 412 7.51 32.20 10.90
C ARG A 412 7.62 33.43 11.78
N ARG A 413 7.63 33.21 13.10
CA ARG A 413 7.81 34.29 14.07
C ARG A 413 9.28 34.47 14.44
N ARG A 414 9.82 35.69 14.28
CA ARG A 414 11.18 36.10 14.69
C ARG A 414 11.16 37.51 15.26
N ASN A 415 11.88 37.72 16.35
CA ASN A 415 11.88 38.95 17.15
C ASN A 415 10.45 39.44 17.44
N HIS A 416 9.58 38.52 17.84
CA HIS A 416 8.14 38.74 18.06
C HIS A 416 7.31 39.19 16.84
N ARG A 417 7.88 39.26 15.63
CA ARG A 417 7.20 39.64 14.38
C ARG A 417 7.02 38.43 13.47
N TRP A 418 5.97 38.44 12.65
CA TRP A 418 5.79 37.45 11.59
C TRP A 418 6.60 37.84 10.35
N HIS A 419 7.24 36.84 9.76
CA HIS A 419 8.01 36.93 8.52
C HIS A 419 7.50 35.86 7.57
N ALA A 420 7.41 36.21 6.30
CA ALA A 420 7.22 35.24 5.24
C ALA A 420 8.60 34.84 4.73
N ASP A 421 8.77 33.55 4.46
CA ASP A 421 9.93 33.04 3.74
C ASP A 421 9.47 32.10 2.65
N ARG A 422 10.20 32.12 1.54
CA ARG A 422 10.20 31.03 0.59
C ARG A 422 11.19 29.99 1.11
N VAL A 423 10.77 28.74 1.30
CA VAL A 423 11.64 27.64 1.75
C VAL A 423 12.04 26.70 0.61
N PHE A 424 11.31 26.74 -0.51
CA PHE A 424 11.60 26.04 -1.77
C PHE A 424 11.29 26.90 -2.99
N PRO A 425 12.03 26.75 -4.12
CA PRO A 425 13.13 25.79 -4.35
C PRO A 425 14.44 26.18 -3.65
N GLY A 426 14.58 27.44 -3.22
CA GLY A 426 15.70 27.92 -2.42
C GLY A 426 15.22 28.77 -1.24
N PRO A 427 15.82 28.61 -0.05
CA PRO A 427 15.41 29.35 1.13
C PRO A 427 15.73 30.85 0.95
N HIS A 428 14.70 31.69 0.97
CA HIS A 428 14.78 33.14 0.86
C HIS A 428 13.85 33.78 1.88
N ALA A 429 14.40 34.62 2.76
CA ALA A 429 13.61 35.40 3.68
C ALA A 429 13.18 36.69 2.98
N PHE A 430 11.87 36.92 2.86
CA PHE A 430 11.38 38.18 2.33
C PHE A 430 11.70 39.31 3.30
N ASP A 431 12.00 40.50 2.78
CA ASP A 431 12.05 41.73 3.57
C ASP A 431 10.63 42.05 4.07
N SER A 432 10.28 41.45 5.21
CA SER A 432 8.95 41.43 5.77
C SER A 432 8.73 42.68 6.60
N PRO A 433 7.85 43.61 6.19
CA PRO A 433 7.57 44.80 6.97
C PRO A 433 6.95 44.41 8.32
N ALA A 434 7.12 45.28 9.33
CA ALA A 434 6.58 45.02 10.64
C ALA A 434 5.04 44.99 10.61
N GLY A 435 4.45 43.96 11.22
CA GLY A 435 2.99 43.85 11.36
C GLY A 435 2.30 43.06 10.25
N MET A 436 2.97 42.03 9.72
CA MET A 436 2.29 40.99 8.95
C MET A 436 1.49 40.05 9.84
N SER A 437 0.40 39.54 9.29
CA SER A 437 -0.40 38.44 9.83
C SER A 437 0.30 37.09 9.57
N PRO A 438 0.12 36.08 10.43
CA PRO A 438 0.58 34.73 10.13
C PRO A 438 -0.17 34.06 8.97
N HIS A 439 -1.38 34.53 8.67
CA HIS A 439 -2.31 33.87 7.74
C HIS A 439 -1.93 34.16 6.29
N MET A 440 -1.44 33.15 5.59
CA MET A 440 -1.22 33.17 4.14
C MET A 440 -2.41 32.55 3.41
N ARG A 441 -2.76 33.10 2.25
CA ARG A 441 -3.73 32.52 1.31
C ARG A 441 -3.16 32.50 -0.09
N ARG A 442 -3.56 31.51 -0.88
CA ARG A 442 -3.15 31.40 -2.28
C ARG A 442 -3.91 32.42 -3.13
N VAL A 443 -3.21 33.08 -4.03
CA VAL A 443 -3.78 33.88 -5.11
C VAL A 443 -3.44 33.24 -6.46
N SER A 444 -3.97 33.74 -7.56
CA SER A 444 -3.75 33.19 -8.91
C SER A 444 -2.26 33.06 -9.26
N ARG A 445 -1.42 33.94 -8.71
CA ARG A 445 0.03 33.98 -8.91
C ARG A 445 0.78 34.08 -7.58
N GLY A 446 0.63 33.12 -6.68
CA GLY A 446 1.44 33.08 -5.45
C GLY A 446 0.60 33.19 -4.18
N ALA A 447 0.95 34.12 -3.30
CA ALA A 447 0.28 34.26 -2.00
C ALA A 447 -0.03 35.69 -1.58
N VAL A 448 -1.02 35.84 -0.71
CA VAL A 448 -1.39 37.10 -0.07
C VAL A 448 -1.50 36.92 1.45
N MET A 449 -1.13 37.97 2.18
CA MET A 449 -1.18 38.10 3.63
C MET A 449 -1.75 39.46 4.00
N ILE A 450 -2.31 39.57 5.20
CA ILE A 450 -2.71 40.85 5.79
C ILE A 450 -1.48 41.53 6.40
N HIS A 451 -1.37 42.84 6.20
CA HIS A 451 -0.34 43.73 6.75
C HIS A 451 -0.99 44.93 7.43
N LEU A 452 -0.31 45.58 8.40
CA LEU A 452 -0.82 46.76 9.10
C LEU A 452 -1.22 47.93 8.19
N ASP A 453 -0.54 48.07 7.06
CA ASP A 453 -0.84 49.10 6.07
C ASP A 453 -1.71 48.57 4.90
N GLY A 454 -2.09 47.28 4.88
CA GLY A 454 -2.87 46.72 3.78
C GLY A 454 -2.70 45.23 3.49
N LEU A 455 -2.43 44.88 2.23
CA LEU A 455 -2.15 43.51 1.80
C LEU A 455 -0.70 43.37 1.34
N ALA A 456 -0.07 42.24 1.66
CA ALA A 456 1.26 41.88 1.22
C ALA A 456 1.20 40.65 0.33
N PHE A 457 1.71 40.78 -0.90
CA PHE A 457 1.75 39.73 -1.90
C PHE A 457 3.14 39.14 -2.03
N ALA A 458 3.23 37.81 -1.96
CA ALA A 458 4.42 37.06 -2.35
C ALA A 458 4.18 36.53 -3.77
N ASP A 459 4.54 37.35 -4.76
CA ASP A 459 4.48 36.99 -6.17
C ASP A 459 5.58 35.93 -6.49
N PRO A 460 5.36 35.00 -7.44
CA PRO A 460 6.23 33.84 -7.61
C PRO A 460 7.57 34.27 -8.19
N GLY A 461 8.66 33.74 -7.64
CA GLY A 461 10.01 34.12 -8.05
C GLY A 461 10.46 35.51 -7.56
N ALA A 462 9.58 36.33 -6.96
CA ALA A 462 9.96 37.63 -6.44
C ALA A 462 10.82 37.48 -5.18
N ASP A 463 11.75 38.41 -4.97
CA ASP A 463 12.58 38.47 -3.76
C ASP A 463 12.03 39.45 -2.71
N ARG A 464 10.99 40.21 -3.05
CA ARG A 464 10.35 41.22 -2.20
C ARG A 464 8.84 41.05 -2.23
N LEU A 465 8.20 41.36 -1.11
CA LEU A 465 6.76 41.43 -1.03
C LEU A 465 6.25 42.68 -1.74
N ARG A 466 5.22 42.54 -2.57
CA ARG A 466 4.48 43.68 -3.11
C ARG A 466 3.43 44.11 -2.09
N LEU A 467 3.48 45.38 -1.68
CA LEU A 467 2.55 45.93 -0.69
C LEU A 467 1.49 46.78 -1.38
N GLU A 468 0.23 46.38 -1.24
CA GLU A 468 -0.92 47.18 -1.63
C GLU A 468 -1.47 47.87 -0.38
N SER A 469 -1.33 49.20 -0.33
CA SER A 469 -1.70 49.98 0.86
C SER A 469 -3.18 50.34 0.86
N PHE A 470 -3.82 50.21 2.03
CA PHE A 470 -5.20 50.62 2.25
C PHE A 470 -5.23 51.67 3.36
N HIS A 471 -5.55 52.92 2.99
CA HIS A 471 -5.45 54.06 3.91
C HIS A 471 -6.34 53.92 5.16
N SER A 472 -7.45 53.19 5.06
CA SER A 472 -8.31 52.86 6.19
C SER A 472 -7.56 52.05 7.26
N PHE A 473 -6.74 51.06 6.86
CA PHE A 473 -6.07 50.10 7.75
C PHE A 473 -5.18 50.78 8.81
N ARG A 474 -4.34 51.74 8.38
CA ARG A 474 -3.42 52.46 9.28
C ARG A 474 -4.14 53.27 10.35
N LYS A 475 -5.29 53.87 10.02
CA LYS A 475 -6.09 54.68 10.96
C LYS A 475 -6.78 53.80 12.02
N MET A 476 -7.15 52.57 11.65
CA MET A 476 -7.96 51.66 12.48
C MET A 476 -7.12 50.83 13.46
N MET A 477 -5.89 50.46 13.11
CA MET A 477 -5.02 49.63 13.98
C MET A 477 -4.44 50.36 15.21
N GLY A 478 -4.63 51.69 15.33
CA GLY A 478 -4.11 52.49 16.45
C GLY A 478 -2.60 52.35 16.70
N GLY A 479 -1.83 51.92 15.68
CA GLY A 479 -0.40 51.63 15.77
C GLY A 479 -0.02 50.37 16.59
N LYS A 480 -0.97 49.56 17.04
CA LYS A 480 -0.68 48.36 17.87
C LYS A 480 -0.65 47.09 17.03
N ALA A 481 0.55 46.55 16.81
CA ALA A 481 0.79 45.31 16.08
C ALA A 481 0.29 44.02 16.79
N VAL A 482 -0.15 44.11 18.05
CA VAL A 482 -0.26 42.97 18.97
C VAL A 482 -1.51 42.09 18.75
N ALA A 483 -2.44 42.47 17.86
CA ALA A 483 -3.76 41.81 17.77
C ALA A 483 -4.13 41.18 16.40
N LEU A 484 -3.22 41.17 15.41
CA LEU A 484 -3.54 40.61 14.09
C LEU A 484 -3.74 39.09 14.10
N ASP A 485 -3.14 38.38 15.07
CA ASP A 485 -3.09 36.91 15.11
C ASP A 485 -4.48 36.24 15.16
N SER A 486 -5.51 36.94 15.66
CA SER A 486 -6.82 36.32 15.94
C SER A 486 -8.05 37.05 15.40
N ARG A 487 -7.92 38.22 14.77
CA ARG A 487 -9.07 39.07 14.43
C ARG A 487 -9.27 39.37 12.95
N CYS A 488 -8.24 39.18 12.13
CA CYS A 488 -8.37 39.44 10.70
C CYS A 488 -8.59 38.12 9.95
N GLN A 489 -9.68 38.05 9.19
CA GLN A 489 -9.97 36.95 8.29
C GLN A 489 -9.55 37.31 6.87
N LEU A 490 -9.08 36.31 6.14
CA LEU A 490 -8.62 36.43 4.76
C LEU A 490 -9.05 35.20 3.99
N THR A 491 -9.70 35.40 2.85
CA THR A 491 -10.09 34.35 1.91
C THR A 491 -9.85 34.81 0.49
N THR A 492 -9.78 33.86 -0.44
CA THR A 492 -9.39 34.08 -1.82
C THR A 492 -10.17 33.17 -2.74
N LEU A 493 -10.51 33.65 -3.93
CA LEU A 493 -11.01 32.84 -5.04
C LEU A 493 -10.04 32.98 -6.22
N PRO A 494 -8.96 32.17 -6.27
CA PRO A 494 -7.87 32.36 -7.22
C PRO A 494 -8.30 32.32 -8.70
N ALA A 495 -9.29 31.48 -9.04
CA ALA A 495 -9.82 31.37 -10.40
C ALA A 495 -10.41 32.68 -10.92
N GLU A 496 -11.01 33.46 -10.02
CA GLU A 496 -11.64 34.75 -10.32
C GLU A 496 -10.75 35.94 -9.91
N ARG A 497 -9.55 35.65 -9.39
CA ARG A 497 -8.58 36.64 -8.88
C ARG A 497 -9.20 37.57 -7.83
N LEU A 498 -10.07 37.04 -6.98
CA LEU A 498 -10.74 37.79 -5.90
C LEU A 498 -10.12 37.49 -4.54
N ILE A 499 -10.13 38.51 -3.68
CA ILE A 499 -9.65 38.48 -2.31
C ILE A 499 -10.72 39.13 -1.44
N ALA A 500 -11.09 38.50 -0.34
CA ALA A 500 -11.92 39.11 0.68
C ALA A 500 -11.20 39.06 2.03
N PHE A 501 -11.27 40.15 2.78
CA PHE A 501 -10.64 40.24 4.10
C PHE A 501 -11.44 41.15 5.01
N CYS A 502 -11.33 40.92 6.32
CA CYS A 502 -11.91 41.81 7.32
C CYS A 502 -10.81 42.55 8.11
N ASP A 503 -11.12 43.78 8.50
CA ASP A 503 -10.28 44.55 9.42
C ASP A 503 -10.64 44.26 10.89
N LEU A 504 -10.05 45.03 11.83
CA LEU A 504 -10.32 44.91 13.26
C LEU A 504 -11.69 45.43 13.69
N ASP A 505 -12.34 46.25 12.88
CA ASP A 505 -13.66 46.81 13.12
C ASP A 505 -14.75 45.94 12.44
N ASN A 506 -14.38 44.71 12.03
CA ASN A 506 -15.23 43.76 11.31
C ASN A 506 -15.76 44.30 9.97
N GLN A 507 -15.15 45.33 9.37
CA GLN A 507 -15.49 45.75 8.02
C GLN A 507 -14.88 44.80 7.02
N ILE A 508 -15.67 44.36 6.04
CA ILE A 508 -15.20 43.45 5.00
C ILE A 508 -14.95 44.23 3.72
N PHE A 509 -13.81 43.91 3.13
CA PHE A 509 -13.39 44.40 1.83
C PHE A 509 -13.30 43.22 0.89
N VAL A 510 -13.82 43.39 -0.32
CA VAL A 510 -13.63 42.46 -1.43
C VAL A 510 -12.91 43.21 -2.55
N MET A 511 -11.89 42.59 -3.14
CA MET A 511 -11.12 43.21 -4.21
C MET A 511 -10.54 42.19 -5.19
N SER A 512 -10.14 42.68 -6.37
CA SER A 512 -9.31 41.90 -7.28
C SER A 512 -7.84 41.91 -6.84
N GLU A 513 -7.08 40.90 -7.23
CA GLU A 513 -5.63 40.79 -6.98
C GLU A 513 -4.82 41.99 -7.53
N ASP A 514 -5.34 42.66 -8.55
CA ASP A 514 -4.74 43.84 -9.19
C ASP A 514 -5.09 45.16 -8.49
N GLY A 515 -5.91 45.14 -7.43
CA GLY A 515 -6.28 46.37 -6.72
C GLY A 515 -7.50 47.11 -7.26
N ALA A 516 -8.08 46.68 -8.38
CA ALA A 516 -8.94 47.52 -9.23
C ALA A 516 -10.38 47.74 -8.71
N ALA A 517 -10.89 46.91 -7.81
CA ALA A 517 -12.31 46.96 -7.41
C ALA A 517 -12.51 46.71 -5.91
N ILE A 518 -12.26 47.71 -5.05
CA ILE A 518 -12.53 47.58 -3.61
C ILE A 518 -14.02 47.79 -3.36
N ARG A 519 -14.74 46.71 -3.06
CA ARG A 519 -16.10 46.76 -2.55
C ARG A 519 -16.08 46.64 -1.03
N ARG A 520 -16.88 47.46 -0.38
CA ARG A 520 -17.02 47.47 1.07
C ARG A 520 -18.38 46.89 1.45
N ILE A 521 -18.38 45.89 2.31
CA ILE A 521 -19.59 45.39 2.95
C ILE A 521 -19.73 46.13 4.29
N PRO A 522 -20.82 46.87 4.52
CA PRO A 522 -21.00 47.65 5.74
C PRO A 522 -21.02 46.76 6.99
N ALA A 523 -20.26 47.11 8.02
CA ALA A 523 -20.31 46.42 9.32
C ALA A 523 -21.44 46.92 10.24
N ASP A 524 -22.40 47.68 9.71
CA ASP A 524 -23.35 48.52 10.46
C ASP A 524 -24.28 47.70 11.39
N HIS A 525 -24.28 46.38 11.24
CA HIS A 525 -25.02 45.42 12.07
C HIS A 525 -24.18 44.72 13.15
N TYR A 526 -22.87 44.96 13.20
CA TYR A 526 -21.96 44.20 14.04
C TYR A 526 -21.40 45.07 15.16
N ASN A 527 -22.09 45.04 16.30
CA ASN A 527 -21.43 45.43 17.53
C ASN A 527 -20.28 44.44 17.77
N ALA A 528 -19.03 44.90 17.65
CA ALA A 528 -17.84 44.05 17.85
C ALA A 528 -17.80 43.37 19.23
N ALA A 529 -18.62 43.82 20.19
CA ALA A 529 -18.82 43.15 21.48
C ALA A 529 -19.68 41.88 21.39
N ASP A 530 -20.62 41.82 20.44
CA ASP A 530 -21.64 40.76 20.33
C ASP A 530 -21.38 39.84 19.15
N TRP A 531 -20.57 40.26 18.17
CA TRP A 531 -20.24 39.48 16.99
C TRP A 531 -18.76 39.44 16.65
N SER A 532 -18.28 38.23 16.32
CA SER A 532 -16.93 37.99 15.82
C SER A 532 -17.01 37.33 14.45
N ILE A 533 -16.38 37.93 13.44
CA ILE A 533 -16.19 37.28 12.14
C ILE A 533 -15.05 36.29 12.30
N ASN A 534 -15.38 35.02 12.15
CA ASN A 534 -14.42 33.92 12.29
C ASN A 534 -13.99 33.39 10.93
N ALA A 535 -14.74 33.58 9.86
CA ALA A 535 -14.34 33.10 8.55
C ALA A 535 -15.03 33.86 7.42
N LEU A 536 -14.39 33.86 6.27
CA LEU A 536 -14.93 34.36 5.00
C LEU A 536 -14.78 33.25 3.95
N SER A 537 -15.79 33.04 3.12
CA SER A 537 -15.78 32.01 2.08
C SER A 537 -16.46 32.51 0.82
N PHE A 538 -15.80 32.42 -0.33
CA PHE A 538 -16.48 32.65 -1.61
C PHE A 538 -17.33 31.44 -1.98
N LEU A 539 -18.63 31.65 -2.19
CA LEU A 539 -19.54 30.64 -2.76
C LEU A 539 -19.56 30.70 -4.29
N GLY A 540 -19.01 31.78 -4.86
CA GLY A 540 -18.87 32.01 -6.30
C GLY A 540 -18.23 33.37 -6.58
N PRO A 541 -18.05 33.75 -7.86
CA PRO A 541 -17.46 35.04 -8.26
C PRO A 541 -18.23 36.25 -7.72
N THR A 542 -19.54 36.09 -7.50
CA THR A 542 -20.44 37.17 -7.08
C THR A 542 -21.07 36.93 -5.72
N THR A 543 -20.58 35.95 -4.94
CA THR A 543 -21.22 35.56 -3.69
C THR A 543 -20.20 35.28 -2.62
N LEU A 544 -20.30 36.00 -1.50
CA LEU A 544 -19.44 35.85 -0.33
C LEU A 544 -20.30 35.43 0.87
N ALA A 545 -19.90 34.34 1.52
CA ALA A 545 -20.40 33.96 2.82
C ALA A 545 -19.49 34.49 3.92
N MET A 546 -20.11 35.07 4.94
CA MET A 546 -19.45 35.56 6.15
C MET A 546 -19.92 34.74 7.32
N HIS A 547 -18.96 34.17 8.05
CA HIS A 547 -19.21 33.23 9.14
C HIS A 547 -18.71 33.83 10.43
N GLY A 548 -19.56 33.82 11.45
CA GLY A 548 -19.26 34.39 12.75
C GLY A 548 -19.93 33.67 13.90
N HIS A 549 -19.65 34.14 15.10
CA HIS A 549 -20.37 33.74 16.31
C HIS A 549 -21.08 34.94 16.88
N GLN A 550 -22.40 34.81 17.05
CA GLN A 550 -23.22 35.76 17.74
C GLN A 550 -23.35 35.34 19.20
N ARG A 551 -23.04 36.27 20.10
CA ARG A 551 -23.23 36.06 21.52
C ARG A 551 -24.68 36.35 21.87
N ILE A 552 -25.44 35.30 22.20
CA ILE A 552 -26.81 35.39 22.68
C ILE A 552 -26.77 35.12 24.18
N GLY A 553 -26.51 36.17 24.97
CA GLY A 553 -26.30 36.05 26.42
C GLY A 553 -24.97 35.40 26.79
N LEU A 554 -25.02 34.18 27.34
CA LEU A 554 -23.84 33.36 27.65
C LEU A 554 -23.55 32.30 26.58
N GLU A 555 -24.45 32.11 25.63
CA GLU A 555 -24.30 31.15 24.55
C GLU A 555 -23.65 31.82 23.33
N LEU A 556 -22.78 31.07 22.65
CA LEU A 556 -22.25 31.42 21.34
C LEU A 556 -23.06 30.63 20.32
N ALA A 557 -23.81 31.32 19.46
CA ALA A 557 -24.49 30.72 18.33
C ALA A 557 -23.66 30.95 17.05
N GLN A 558 -23.53 29.94 16.21
CA GLN A 558 -22.99 30.12 14.86
C GLN A 558 -23.98 30.93 14.02
N HIS A 559 -23.44 31.89 13.28
CA HIS A 559 -24.19 32.80 12.44
C HIS A 559 -23.51 32.91 11.08
N THR A 560 -24.26 32.77 10.01
CA THR A 560 -23.76 32.95 8.64
C THR A 560 -24.63 33.90 7.85
N GLU A 561 -24.01 34.84 7.18
CA GLU A 561 -24.67 35.69 6.20
C GLU A 561 -24.12 35.44 4.79
N ILE A 562 -24.99 35.58 3.80
CA ILE A 562 -24.63 35.50 2.38
C ILE A 562 -24.83 36.88 1.76
N TRP A 563 -23.79 37.34 1.07
CA TRP A 563 -23.75 38.62 0.38
C TRP A 563 -23.56 38.42 -1.11
N GLU A 564 -24.41 39.07 -1.90
CA GLU A 564 -24.21 39.21 -3.33
C GLU A 564 -23.31 40.40 -3.65
N LEU A 565 -22.44 40.20 -4.63
CA LEU A 565 -21.39 41.11 -5.08
C LEU A 565 -21.60 41.39 -6.58
N PRO A 566 -22.64 42.14 -6.97
CA PRO A 566 -22.92 42.44 -8.38
C PRO A 566 -21.76 43.21 -9.03
N PRO A 567 -21.42 42.98 -10.31
CA PRO A 567 -20.33 43.66 -11.03
C PRO A 567 -20.40 45.19 -10.90
N ASP A 568 -21.60 45.76 -11.06
CA ASP A 568 -21.87 47.19 -11.16
C ASP A 568 -22.78 47.75 -10.04
N GLY A 569 -22.73 47.18 -8.83
CA GLY A 569 -23.61 47.60 -7.74
C GLY A 569 -23.02 47.44 -6.34
N ASP A 570 -23.76 47.94 -5.36
CA ASP A 570 -23.39 47.81 -3.96
C ASP A 570 -23.60 46.36 -3.48
N PRO A 571 -22.68 45.81 -2.67
CA PRO A 571 -22.90 44.55 -1.98
C PRO A 571 -24.19 44.58 -1.17
N HIS A 572 -24.98 43.51 -1.24
CA HIS A 572 -26.20 43.41 -0.44
C HIS A 572 -26.39 41.99 0.09
N ARG A 573 -26.96 41.90 1.30
CA ARG A 573 -27.21 40.64 1.98
C ARG A 573 -28.43 39.96 1.39
N THR A 574 -28.28 38.70 0.95
CA THR A 574 -29.36 37.92 0.33
C THR A 574 -29.88 36.82 1.22
N ALA A 575 -29.09 36.37 2.20
CA ALA A 575 -29.55 35.42 3.20
C ALA A 575 -28.81 35.55 4.53
N GLU A 576 -29.46 35.04 5.57
CA GLU A 576 -28.97 34.97 6.94
C GLU A 576 -29.35 33.60 7.52
N HIS A 577 -28.50 33.02 8.36
CA HIS A 577 -28.71 31.71 8.94
C HIS A 577 -28.09 31.62 10.33
N ASP A 578 -28.93 31.32 11.31
CA ASP A 578 -28.53 30.95 12.66
C ASP A 578 -28.48 29.43 12.78
N GLY A 579 -27.43 28.93 13.43
CA GLY A 579 -27.24 27.50 13.65
C GLY A 579 -25.96 26.98 13.02
N ILE A 580 -25.79 25.65 13.09
CA ILE A 580 -24.56 25.02 12.61
C ILE A 580 -24.53 25.12 11.09
N VAL A 581 -23.46 25.68 10.55
CA VAL A 581 -23.30 25.96 9.11
C VAL A 581 -23.68 24.77 8.20
N ARG A 582 -23.36 23.54 8.63
CA ARG A 582 -23.64 22.30 7.91
C ARG A 582 -25.14 22.01 7.70
N ASP A 583 -26.02 22.54 8.55
CA ASP A 583 -27.46 22.32 8.46
C ASP A 583 -28.03 22.98 7.20
N ARG A 584 -27.33 24.01 6.69
CA ARG A 584 -27.67 24.70 5.44
C ARG A 584 -26.92 24.15 4.23
N TRP A 585 -25.65 23.79 4.40
CA TRP A 585 -24.81 23.28 3.33
C TRP A 585 -24.26 21.92 3.72
N PRO A 586 -24.99 20.83 3.43
CA PRO A 586 -24.45 19.48 3.62
C PRO A 586 -23.15 19.37 2.83
N ILE A 587 -22.16 18.64 3.36
CA ILE A 587 -20.80 18.60 2.78
C ILE A 587 -20.80 18.19 1.30
N GLU A 588 -21.81 17.42 0.90
CA GLU A 588 -22.08 16.97 -0.47
C GLU A 588 -22.44 18.10 -1.44
N GLU A 589 -23.01 19.21 -0.95
CA GLU A 589 -23.38 20.37 -1.77
C GLU A 589 -22.20 21.34 -2.00
N TRP A 590 -21.09 21.16 -1.29
CA TRP A 590 -19.90 22.00 -1.48
C TRP A 590 -19.05 21.58 -2.69
N GLU A 591 -19.45 20.54 -3.43
CA GLU A 591 -18.75 20.05 -4.62
C GLU A 591 -18.46 21.22 -5.59
N GLY A 592 -17.17 21.56 -5.77
CA GLY A 592 -16.71 22.58 -6.72
C GLY A 592 -16.58 24.01 -6.16
N THR A 593 -16.90 24.26 -4.89
CA THR A 593 -16.64 25.57 -4.26
C THR A 593 -15.35 25.55 -3.44
N SER A 594 -14.50 26.56 -3.63
CA SER A 594 -13.26 26.72 -2.88
C SER A 594 -13.58 27.05 -1.42
N ILE A 595 -13.62 26.04 -0.56
CA ILE A 595 -13.81 26.27 0.86
C ILE A 595 -12.51 26.79 1.48
N ASP A 596 -12.60 27.91 2.20
CA ASP A 596 -11.47 28.40 3.00
C ASP A 596 -11.10 27.35 4.07
N PRO A 597 -9.81 26.99 4.24
CA PRO A 597 -9.40 25.97 5.21
C PRO A 597 -9.78 26.28 6.68
N PHE A 598 -9.85 27.57 7.05
CA PHE A 598 -10.25 27.98 8.40
C PHE A 598 -11.76 27.85 8.58
N PHE A 599 -12.52 28.17 7.54
CA PHE A 599 -13.95 27.90 7.51
C PHE A 599 -14.25 26.40 7.52
N ALA A 600 -13.59 25.60 6.68
CA ALA A 600 -13.71 24.15 6.69
C ALA A 600 -13.37 23.56 8.07
N HIS A 601 -12.35 24.11 8.76
CA HIS A 601 -12.06 23.77 10.14
C HIS A 601 -13.28 24.03 11.05
N GLN A 602 -13.90 25.22 10.98
CA GLN A 602 -15.07 25.56 11.81
C GLN A 602 -16.33 24.75 11.50
N VAL A 603 -16.56 24.40 10.22
CA VAL A 603 -17.73 23.58 9.83
C VAL A 603 -17.56 22.13 10.28
N LEU A 604 -16.33 21.61 10.22
CA LEU A 604 -16.06 20.18 10.37
C LEU A 604 -15.60 19.78 11.78
N THR A 605 -15.27 20.73 12.65
CA THR A 605 -15.04 20.47 14.09
C THR A 605 -16.28 20.77 14.91
N PHE A 606 -16.75 19.79 15.69
CA PHE A 606 -17.83 19.97 16.64
C PHE A 606 -17.35 20.84 17.83
N GLY A 607 -18.21 21.70 18.39
CA GLY A 607 -17.94 22.40 19.65
C GLY A 607 -17.18 23.75 19.56
N LEU A 608 -17.78 24.80 20.12
CA LEU A 608 -17.31 26.20 20.06
C LEU A 608 -16.34 26.61 21.19
N LEU A 609 -16.26 25.81 22.25
CA LEU A 609 -15.62 26.23 23.50
C LEU A 609 -14.24 25.59 23.74
N THR A 610 -13.88 24.56 22.97
CA THR A 610 -12.56 23.94 23.01
C THR A 610 -12.12 23.57 21.60
N PRO A 611 -11.36 24.43 20.88
CA PRO A 611 -10.93 24.22 19.49
C PRO A 611 -9.98 23.02 19.27
N HIS A 612 -9.95 22.06 20.20
CA HIS A 612 -8.92 21.03 20.29
C HIS A 612 -9.43 19.60 20.50
N PHE A 613 -10.73 19.32 20.74
CA PHE A 613 -11.09 18.02 21.32
C PHE A 613 -12.33 17.26 20.83
N ASP A 614 -13.17 17.78 19.94
CA ASP A 614 -14.34 17.01 19.49
C ASP A 614 -14.13 16.34 18.12
N GLY A 615 -14.72 15.15 17.95
CA GLY A 615 -14.57 14.31 16.76
C GLY A 615 -15.24 14.88 15.50
N ILE A 616 -14.82 14.38 14.34
CA ILE A 616 -15.51 14.64 13.07
C ILE A 616 -16.94 14.09 13.13
N ASP A 617 -17.88 14.81 12.52
CA ASP A 617 -19.28 14.43 12.47
C ASP A 617 -19.46 13.00 11.92
N PRO A 618 -20.17 12.11 12.63
CA PRO A 618 -20.48 10.77 12.14
C PRO A 618 -21.31 10.76 10.85
N ALA A 619 -21.99 11.84 10.47
CA ALA A 619 -22.83 11.91 9.28
C ALA A 619 -22.03 11.87 7.96
N ILE A 620 -20.70 11.98 7.98
CA ILE A 620 -19.87 11.95 6.77
C ILE A 620 -19.24 10.55 6.61
N PRO A 621 -19.83 9.63 5.83
CA PRO A 621 -19.51 8.20 5.92
C PRO A 621 -18.09 7.86 5.45
N TRP A 622 -17.60 8.56 4.42
CA TRP A 622 -16.25 8.37 3.88
C TRP A 622 -15.14 8.94 4.78
N LEU A 623 -15.51 9.77 5.77
CA LEU A 623 -14.62 10.28 6.80
C LEU A 623 -14.55 9.36 8.02
N GLN A 624 -15.39 8.33 8.13
CA GLN A 624 -15.35 7.41 9.27
C GLN A 624 -14.12 6.51 9.18
N ALA A 625 -13.05 6.85 9.92
CA ALA A 625 -12.00 5.86 10.17
C ALA A 625 -12.47 4.83 11.21
N SER A 626 -11.73 3.72 11.28
CA SER A 626 -11.87 2.66 12.27
C SER A 626 -12.19 3.24 13.65
N GLN A 627 -13.26 2.74 14.29
CA GLN A 627 -13.92 3.23 15.50
C GLN A 627 -13.08 3.28 16.80
N GLU A 628 -11.80 3.63 16.75
CA GLU A 628 -11.02 3.86 17.97
C GLU A 628 -11.49 5.16 18.63
N LYS A 629 -12.43 5.01 19.58
CA LYS A 629 -13.07 6.06 20.40
C LYS A 629 -12.12 6.98 21.19
N THR A 630 -10.80 6.87 21.04
CA THR A 630 -9.80 7.58 21.87
C THR A 630 -8.88 8.52 21.10
N ARG A 631 -9.08 8.69 19.78
CA ARG A 631 -8.23 9.58 18.97
C ARG A 631 -8.93 10.90 18.69
N PHE A 632 -8.22 12.00 18.94
CA PHE A 632 -8.65 13.32 18.50
C PHE A 632 -8.39 13.45 17.01
N ARG A 633 -9.33 14.07 16.28
CA ARG A 633 -9.15 14.37 14.86
C ARG A 633 -9.32 15.86 14.61
N ARG A 634 -8.40 16.46 13.86
CA ARG A 634 -8.40 17.88 13.52
C ARG A 634 -8.39 18.07 12.01
N PHE A 635 -9.31 18.86 11.46
CA PHE A 635 -9.23 19.34 10.08
C PHE A 635 -8.00 20.23 9.88
N LEU A 636 -7.26 20.04 8.78
CA LEU A 636 -6.07 20.83 8.47
C LEU A 636 -6.13 21.55 7.13
N ALA A 637 -6.55 20.89 6.04
CA ALA A 637 -6.60 21.51 4.72
C ALA A 637 -7.55 20.79 3.76
N MET A 638 -7.97 21.51 2.71
CA MET A 638 -8.73 21.01 1.56
C MET A 638 -8.27 21.79 0.31
N PRO A 639 -8.15 21.18 -0.87
CA PRO A 639 -7.78 21.91 -2.07
C PRO A 639 -8.99 22.66 -2.63
N VAL A 640 -8.73 23.58 -3.56
CA VAL A 640 -9.75 24.41 -4.22
C VAL A 640 -10.82 23.54 -4.91
N ALA A 641 -10.44 22.38 -5.44
CA ALA A 641 -11.35 21.45 -6.11
C ALA A 641 -12.29 20.70 -5.14
N GLY A 642 -12.01 20.70 -3.83
CA GLY A 642 -12.79 19.99 -2.82
C GLY A 642 -12.73 18.45 -2.93
N ASP A 643 -11.78 17.90 -3.68
CA ASP A 643 -11.67 16.47 -4.00
C ASP A 643 -10.91 15.65 -2.96
N MET A 644 -10.29 16.36 -1.99
CA MET A 644 -9.50 15.78 -0.92
C MET A 644 -9.68 16.52 0.39
N LEU A 645 -9.45 15.82 1.49
CA LEU A 645 -9.54 16.36 2.83
C LEU A 645 -8.36 15.88 3.68
N VAL A 646 -7.59 16.82 4.24
CA VAL A 646 -6.49 16.49 5.15
C VAL A 646 -6.93 16.68 6.59
N THR A 647 -6.78 15.64 7.39
CA THR A 647 -7.01 15.66 8.83
C THR A 647 -5.77 15.17 9.58
N ALA A 648 -5.59 15.58 10.82
CA ALA A 648 -4.64 14.97 11.74
C ALA A 648 -5.39 14.13 12.77
N VAL A 649 -5.01 12.87 12.92
CA VAL A 649 -5.53 11.94 13.92
C VAL A 649 -4.43 11.54 14.87
N GLY A 650 -4.65 11.64 16.19
CA GLY A 650 -3.58 11.26 17.10
C GLY A 650 -3.90 11.36 18.59
N LYS A 651 -3.04 10.74 19.39
CA LYS A 651 -2.87 11.08 20.81
C LYS A 651 -1.95 12.29 20.90
N MET A 652 -1.95 13.05 22.00
CA MET A 652 -1.18 14.31 22.12
C MET A 652 0.30 14.21 21.71
N GLU A 653 0.90 13.01 21.76
CA GLU A 653 2.31 12.78 21.50
C GLU A 653 2.63 12.31 20.07
N HIS A 654 1.67 11.72 19.34
CA HIS A 654 1.87 11.17 18.00
C HIS A 654 0.67 11.48 17.10
N GLY A 655 0.93 12.18 16.00
CA GLY A 655 -0.05 12.50 14.98
C GLY A 655 0.10 11.57 13.77
N THR A 656 -1.00 11.24 13.15
CA THR A 656 -1.07 10.66 11.81
C THR A 656 -1.79 11.68 10.96
N LEU A 657 -1.21 12.09 9.85
CA LEU A 657 -1.94 12.84 8.83
C LEU A 657 -2.75 11.84 8.01
N GLU A 658 -4.01 12.15 7.80
CA GLU A 658 -4.93 11.38 6.99
C GLU A 658 -5.37 12.25 5.83
N VAL A 659 -5.07 11.83 4.60
CA VAL A 659 -5.61 12.44 3.39
C VAL A 659 -6.73 11.55 2.89
N HIS A 660 -7.94 12.07 2.96
CA HIS A 660 -9.15 11.43 2.49
C HIS A 660 -9.45 11.90 1.07
N SER A 661 -9.65 10.98 0.13
CA SER A 661 -10.07 11.30 -1.23
C SER A 661 -11.21 10.38 -1.68
N ARG A 662 -12.30 10.98 -2.16
CA ARG A 662 -13.45 10.23 -2.68
C ARG A 662 -13.22 9.73 -4.10
N PHE A 663 -12.55 10.53 -4.94
CA PHE A 663 -12.52 10.31 -6.38
C PHE A 663 -11.23 9.66 -6.87
N LEU A 664 -10.10 9.90 -6.22
CA LEU A 664 -8.80 9.38 -6.66
C LEU A 664 -8.72 7.83 -6.68
N PRO A 665 -9.27 7.08 -5.70
CA PRO A 665 -9.28 5.61 -5.77
C PRO A 665 -10.15 5.09 -6.91
N THR A 666 -11.29 5.76 -7.18
CA THR A 666 -12.15 5.40 -8.30
C THR A 666 -11.46 5.67 -9.64
N ALA A 667 -10.78 6.81 -9.76
CA ALA A 667 -9.98 7.14 -10.94
C ALA A 667 -8.85 6.13 -11.15
N ARG A 668 -8.17 5.73 -10.08
CA ARG A 668 -7.15 4.67 -10.12
C ARG A 668 -7.73 3.37 -10.64
N ALA A 669 -8.79 2.87 -10.02
CA ALA A 669 -9.43 1.63 -10.42
C ALA A 669 -9.89 1.67 -11.89
N LEU A 670 -10.34 2.83 -12.37
CA LEU A 670 -10.76 3.03 -13.75
C LEU A 670 -9.56 3.05 -14.73
N LEU A 671 -8.44 3.68 -14.35
CA LEU A 671 -7.22 3.74 -15.17
C LEU A 671 -6.40 2.44 -15.16
N GLU A 672 -6.45 1.67 -14.06
CA GLU A 672 -5.87 0.33 -13.93
C GLU A 672 -6.76 -0.75 -14.55
N ARG A 673 -8.03 -0.45 -14.85
CA ARG A 673 -8.94 -1.40 -15.50
C ARG A 673 -8.43 -1.70 -16.92
N PRO A 674 -8.29 -2.98 -17.29
CA PRO A 674 -8.05 -3.37 -18.67
C PRO A 674 -9.12 -2.78 -19.61
N LEU A 675 -8.71 -2.14 -20.72
CA LEU A 675 -9.63 -1.52 -21.69
C LEU A 675 -10.68 -2.51 -22.22
N LEU A 676 -10.34 -3.80 -22.22
CA LEU A 676 -11.22 -4.91 -22.53
C LEU A 676 -12.43 -5.06 -21.61
N HIS A 677 -12.25 -4.76 -20.32
CA HIS A 677 -13.31 -4.82 -19.32
C HIS A 677 -14.04 -3.48 -19.16
N SER A 678 -13.62 -2.45 -19.88
CA SER A 678 -14.33 -1.19 -19.92
C SER A 678 -15.60 -1.30 -20.77
N GLY A 679 -16.63 -0.56 -20.40
CA GLY A 679 -17.88 -0.47 -21.17
C GLY A 679 -18.26 0.97 -21.54
N PRO A 680 -19.33 1.19 -22.32
CA PRO A 680 -19.81 2.53 -22.68
C PRO A 680 -20.05 3.46 -21.48
N GLN A 681 -20.53 2.91 -20.35
CA GLN A 681 -20.74 3.65 -19.10
C GLN A 681 -19.45 4.25 -18.51
N ASP A 682 -18.29 3.67 -18.81
CA ASP A 682 -17.01 4.15 -18.31
C ASP A 682 -16.58 5.47 -18.99
N ILE A 683 -17.11 5.78 -20.19
CA ILE A 683 -16.93 7.09 -20.84
C ILE A 683 -17.52 8.19 -19.98
N GLN A 684 -18.79 8.00 -19.57
CA GLN A 684 -19.49 8.97 -18.71
C GLN A 684 -18.83 9.04 -17.33
N ARG A 685 -18.40 7.90 -16.78
CA ARG A 685 -17.69 7.85 -15.50
C ARG A 685 -16.35 8.61 -15.54
N ALA A 686 -15.56 8.45 -16.60
CA ALA A 686 -14.31 9.19 -16.78
C ALA A 686 -14.56 10.70 -16.86
N ARG A 687 -15.61 11.12 -17.58
CA ARG A 687 -16.02 12.54 -17.70
C ARG A 687 -16.43 13.14 -16.35
N GLU A 688 -17.24 12.42 -15.57
CA GLU A 688 -17.65 12.83 -14.22
C GLU A 688 -16.47 12.97 -13.26
N LEU A 689 -15.57 11.99 -13.25
CA LEU A 689 -14.37 12.04 -12.41
C LEU A 689 -13.46 13.19 -12.82
N ARG A 690 -13.30 13.45 -14.13
CA ARG A 690 -12.48 14.55 -14.65
C ARG A 690 -12.94 15.92 -14.15
N SER A 691 -14.24 16.16 -14.01
CA SER A 691 -14.76 17.43 -13.46
C SER A 691 -14.61 17.55 -11.95
N LYS A 692 -14.37 16.44 -11.25
CA LYS A 692 -14.35 16.36 -9.78
C LYS A 692 -12.96 16.21 -9.19
N ILE A 693 -11.91 16.09 -10.01
CA ILE A 693 -10.52 15.90 -9.57
C ILE A 693 -9.73 17.17 -9.88
N GLY A 694 -9.07 17.75 -8.88
CA GLY A 694 -8.25 18.94 -9.05
C GLY A 694 -6.96 18.68 -9.81
N ASP A 695 -6.46 17.45 -9.75
CA ASP A 695 -5.18 17.05 -10.30
C ASP A 695 -5.18 17.02 -11.85
N PRO A 696 -4.42 17.91 -12.51
CA PRO A 696 -4.41 18.02 -13.97
C PRO A 696 -3.91 16.74 -14.65
N ALA A 697 -2.86 16.09 -14.14
CA ALA A 697 -2.32 14.89 -14.77
C ALA A 697 -3.31 13.72 -14.69
N VAL A 698 -4.09 13.62 -13.60
CA VAL A 698 -5.16 12.63 -13.48
C VAL A 698 -6.32 12.97 -14.43
N ARG A 699 -6.69 14.24 -14.55
CA ARG A 699 -7.72 14.69 -15.51
C ARG A 699 -7.32 14.40 -16.95
N ASP A 700 -6.06 14.62 -17.31
CA ASP A 700 -5.53 14.33 -18.64
C ASP A 700 -5.55 12.82 -18.91
N ALA A 701 -5.12 12.00 -17.94
CA ALA A 701 -5.22 10.55 -18.03
C ALA A 701 -6.68 10.06 -18.22
N LEU A 702 -7.63 10.66 -17.52
CA LEU A 702 -9.06 10.36 -17.67
C LEU A 702 -9.63 10.83 -19.02
N ALA A 703 -9.19 11.99 -19.53
CA ALA A 703 -9.58 12.47 -20.85
C ALA A 703 -9.04 11.57 -21.97
N LEU A 704 -7.83 11.04 -21.79
CA LEU A 704 -7.23 10.05 -22.70
C LEU A 704 -7.98 8.73 -22.66
N LEU A 705 -8.35 8.25 -21.47
CA LEU A 705 -9.22 7.09 -21.34
C LEU A 705 -10.57 7.31 -22.03
N GLU A 706 -11.22 8.45 -21.79
CA GLU A 706 -12.48 8.85 -22.45
C GLU A 706 -12.35 8.75 -23.98
N SER A 707 -11.26 9.29 -24.54
CA SER A 707 -10.99 9.26 -25.98
C SER A 707 -10.77 7.84 -26.50
N CYS A 708 -10.04 7.01 -25.76
CA CYS A 708 -9.80 5.60 -26.13
C CYS A 708 -11.09 4.78 -26.14
N LEU A 709 -11.93 4.96 -25.11
CA LEU A 709 -13.21 4.28 -25.00
C LEU A 709 -14.22 4.80 -26.03
N ALA A 710 -14.22 6.10 -26.33
CA ALA A 710 -15.04 6.68 -27.39
C ALA A 710 -14.64 6.16 -28.78
N ALA A 711 -13.35 6.00 -29.07
CA ALA A 711 -12.90 5.37 -30.31
C ALA A 711 -13.36 3.90 -30.40
N ARG A 712 -13.31 3.17 -29.27
CA ARG A 712 -13.71 1.76 -29.19
C ARG A 712 -15.23 1.55 -29.33
N PHE A 713 -16.05 2.40 -28.72
CA PHE A 713 -17.51 2.22 -28.62
C PHE A 713 -18.32 3.22 -29.45
N GLY A 714 -17.70 4.25 -30.01
CA GLY A 714 -18.37 5.40 -30.63
C GLY A 714 -19.21 5.06 -31.87
N GLY A 715 -18.95 3.92 -32.52
CA GLY A 715 -19.81 3.38 -33.57
C GLY A 715 -21.15 2.84 -33.05
N ASP A 716 -21.17 2.28 -31.84
CA ASP A 716 -22.33 1.58 -31.27
C ASP A 716 -23.25 2.50 -30.45
N ILE A 717 -22.73 3.60 -29.90
CA ILE A 717 -23.50 4.54 -29.06
C ILE A 717 -24.48 5.39 -29.89
N ALA A 718 -24.31 5.46 -31.22
CA ALA A 718 -25.19 6.25 -32.09
C ALA A 718 -26.62 5.69 -32.26
N LEU A 719 -26.92 4.48 -31.75
CA LEU A 719 -28.18 3.79 -32.04
C LEU A 719 -29.12 3.58 -30.83
N GLY A 720 -28.73 3.97 -29.62
CA GLY A 720 -29.56 3.82 -28.42
C GLY A 720 -29.73 5.15 -27.69
N ALA A 721 -30.97 5.64 -27.59
CA ALA A 721 -31.27 6.78 -26.73
C ALA A 721 -30.82 6.47 -25.28
N PRO A 722 -30.25 7.45 -24.55
CA PRO A 722 -29.76 7.27 -23.19
C PRO A 722 -30.95 7.12 -22.22
N GLY A 723 -31.48 5.91 -22.15
CA GLY A 723 -32.44 5.48 -21.14
C GLY A 723 -31.89 4.27 -20.41
N PRO A 724 -32.13 4.11 -19.09
CA PRO A 724 -31.78 2.90 -18.38
C PRO A 724 -32.49 1.73 -19.05
N ILE A 725 -31.72 0.82 -19.64
CA ILE A 725 -32.25 -0.43 -20.18
C ILE A 725 -32.76 -1.21 -18.96
N PRO A 726 -34.07 -1.48 -18.84
CA PRO A 726 -34.58 -2.32 -17.76
C PRO A 726 -33.87 -3.68 -17.86
N ALA A 727 -33.49 -4.24 -16.71
CA ALA A 727 -32.85 -5.55 -16.62
C ALA A 727 -33.81 -6.65 -17.14
N GLY A 728 -33.89 -6.80 -18.46
CA GLY A 728 -34.50 -7.91 -19.15
C GLY A 728 -33.60 -9.14 -19.02
N GLY A 729 -34.21 -10.32 -18.98
CA GLY A 729 -33.49 -11.58 -18.76
C GLY A 729 -32.47 -11.87 -19.88
N PRO A 730 -31.60 -12.88 -19.71
CA PRO A 730 -30.49 -13.20 -20.61
C PRO A 730 -30.86 -13.60 -22.06
N THR A 731 -32.12 -13.41 -22.47
CA THR A 731 -32.62 -13.70 -23.82
C THR A 731 -33.44 -12.55 -24.44
N ASP A 732 -33.59 -11.40 -23.77
CA ASP A 732 -34.38 -10.29 -24.30
C ASP A 732 -33.53 -9.39 -25.20
N ILE A 733 -33.63 -9.61 -26.52
CA ILE A 733 -33.19 -8.64 -27.54
C ILE A 733 -34.25 -7.55 -27.61
N ALA A 734 -34.01 -6.41 -26.95
CA ALA A 734 -34.86 -5.24 -27.08
C ALA A 734 -34.68 -4.59 -28.47
N LEU A 735 -35.47 -5.02 -29.45
CA LEU A 735 -35.59 -4.32 -30.72
C LEU A 735 -36.39 -3.02 -30.49
N GLY A 736 -35.70 -1.88 -30.56
CA GLY A 736 -36.34 -0.56 -30.55
C GLY A 736 -37.36 -0.48 -31.67
N THR A 737 -38.65 -0.54 -31.33
CA THR A 737 -39.74 -0.40 -32.30
C THR A 737 -39.91 1.08 -32.63
N ASN A 738 -39.12 1.54 -33.60
CA ASN A 738 -39.43 2.79 -34.30
C ASN A 738 -40.72 2.56 -35.11
N ARG A 739 -41.86 2.88 -34.51
CA ARG A 739 -43.10 3.08 -35.26
C ARG A 739 -43.01 4.44 -35.97
N PRO A 740 -42.99 4.50 -37.31
CA PRO A 740 -43.24 5.75 -38.00
C PRO A 740 -44.71 6.11 -37.78
N GLY A 741 -44.96 7.27 -37.15
CA GLY A 741 -46.31 7.80 -37.02
C GLY A 741 -46.91 8.12 -38.39
N MET A 742 -48.06 7.52 -38.68
CA MET A 742 -49.05 8.05 -39.61
C MET A 742 -50.31 8.36 -38.79
N GLY A 743 -50.83 9.58 -38.95
CA GLY A 743 -52.16 10.00 -38.49
C GLY A 743 -52.18 10.74 -37.18
#